data_AF-A0A077Z8D0-F1
#
_entry.id   AF-A0A077Z8D0-F1
#
_cell.length_a   1.000
_cell.length_b   1.000
_cell.length_c   1.000
_cell.angle_alpha   90.00
_cell.angle_beta   90.00
_cell.angle_gamma   90.00
#
_symmetry.space_group_name_H-M   'P 1'
#
loop_
_entity.id
_entity.type
_entity.pdbx_description
1 polymer ?
#
loop_
_entity_poly.entity_id
_entity_poly.type
_entity_poly.pdbx_seq_one_letter_code
_entity_poly.pdbx_strand_id
1 'polypeptide(L)'
;MPKPLRSSNSEQSKMTRIAIVSADRCKPKNCGQVCRKSCPVVRMGKQCIEVTATSKIAFISETLCIGCGICVKKCPYGAISIINLPSNLDKDTTHRYGFNSFKLHRLPTPRPGEILGLVGTNGIGKSTALKILSGKLKPNLGNFKNPPEWHEILAYFRGSELQNYFTKLLEDNLRAVIKPQYVDQIPQAAKGVVRDMFLKKDDLGRMEEMADMLDLNKLMDRNISDLSGGELQRFAIAIVCIQRADIYMFDEPSSYLDVKQRLKAAVTIRSMVNSTNFSIVVEHDLSVLDYLSDFICVLYGVPGAYGVVTMPFSVREGINIFLDGFVPTENLRFRESSLSFKVSDQSLDEQIKRVSRYHYPSMKKKLGNFELTVEDGEFTDSEIIVLLGENGTGKTTMIKLLAGKLQPDEESGEIPQLSISYKPQKISPKSQCKVSELLRAKIPDAFIHPQFSADVLKPLDLDNLKDQEVQNLSGGELQRVALALCLGKPADVYLIDEPSAYLDSEQRLHAAKVIKRFILHAKKTAFVVEHDFIMATYLADRVVVFSGNPSSEAVAASPQSLLNGMNKFLGLLDITFRRDPNNFRPRINKLNSVKVTRLLYFFAANCFYYYCFIFSAGYGAEKVRKLFLSRRLIIVWIGTLTSCYKAILAPLRMAARSVVTSISRGLCTSGHTSIGEVVMSGIQPSGRMHIGNYFGAASQWLRLQSDPSCRRLYLCIADLHALSSSCDPEQLRRDVITMTASLMACGLGPPKCVIFQQSSVSCHGNMYWLLGTFVTLPQLQHLTHYREKATKYKDGNVPLGLFTYPVLQAADILLYRPDVVPVGEDQTQHLRLTQKLARSLNVRYKSALFPIPRQMMAQWPRIKSLRNPAKKMSKSDDDVKGCVYVDDPPEVILERVKKAITDFVSAVTYEPEERPGVANLIRIYCAATGQSESQVVDYFVGKTTAEFKLELADVLAHTFRPVREQVKRLLSNQDVILKTLANGAKEAEVVAMETLESLKRAVGLQVK
;
A
#
# COMPACT_ATOMS: atom_id res chain seq x y z
N MET A 1 -3.92 -9.47 -55.17
CA MET A 1 -3.42 -10.27 -54.03
C MET A 1 -2.31 -9.47 -53.35
N PRO A 2 -2.54 -8.89 -52.15
CA PRO A 2 -1.93 -7.61 -51.81
C PRO A 2 -0.60 -7.74 -51.02
N LYS A 3 0.35 -6.88 -51.42
CA LYS A 3 1.70 -6.66 -50.86
C LYS A 3 1.68 -6.25 -49.37
N PRO A 4 2.71 -6.57 -48.57
CA PRO A 4 2.83 -6.07 -47.21
C PRO A 4 3.22 -4.58 -47.21
N LEU A 5 2.38 -3.75 -46.60
CA LEU A 5 2.62 -2.32 -46.36
C LEU A 5 3.79 -2.15 -45.38
N ARG A 6 4.94 -1.69 -45.90
CA ARG A 6 5.93 -0.94 -45.11
C ARG A 6 5.53 0.53 -45.15
N SER A 7 5.06 1.10 -44.04
CA SER A 7 4.94 2.55 -43.89
C SER A 7 5.07 3.01 -42.43
N SER A 8 6.04 3.91 -42.21
CA SER A 8 6.15 4.93 -41.15
C SER A 8 6.19 4.50 -39.67
N ASN A 9 7.40 4.22 -39.17
CA ASN A 9 7.73 4.23 -37.74
C ASN A 9 8.32 5.59 -37.28
N SER A 10 7.78 6.71 -37.80
CA SER A 10 8.24 8.08 -37.52
C SER A 10 7.29 8.91 -36.64
N GLU A 11 6.37 8.30 -35.88
CA GLU A 11 5.63 8.99 -34.82
C GLU A 11 6.48 9.09 -33.55
N GLN A 12 7.55 9.90 -33.60
CA GLN A 12 8.21 10.39 -32.40
C GLN A 12 7.25 11.37 -31.68
N SER A 13 6.59 10.85 -30.63
CA SER A 13 6.09 11.54 -29.42
C SER A 13 5.65 13.01 -29.55
N LYS A 14 4.64 13.30 -30.39
CA LYS A 14 4.00 14.62 -30.39
C LYS A 14 3.17 14.81 -29.11
N MET A 15 3.76 15.43 -28.08
CA MET A 15 3.07 15.75 -26.82
C MET A 15 1.78 16.52 -27.10
N THR A 16 0.68 16.04 -26.54
CA THR A 16 -0.63 16.68 -26.69
C THR A 16 -0.82 17.70 -25.57
N ARG A 17 -1.51 18.78 -25.88
CA ARG A 17 -1.59 19.94 -24.99
C ARG A 17 -3.05 20.22 -24.70
N ILE A 18 -3.40 20.27 -23.42
CA ILE A 18 -4.72 20.72 -23.00
C ILE A 18 -4.58 22.13 -22.46
N ALA A 19 -5.38 23.04 -23.00
CA ALA A 19 -5.53 24.38 -22.46
C ALA A 19 -6.89 24.44 -21.76
N ILE A 20 -6.92 24.68 -20.45
CA ILE A 20 -8.15 24.89 -19.69
C ILE A 20 -8.25 26.37 -19.32
N VAL A 21 -9.46 26.91 -19.43
CA VAL A 21 -9.76 28.27 -19.03
C VAL A 21 -10.94 28.23 -18.06
N SER A 22 -10.70 28.60 -16.81
CA SER A 22 -11.74 28.67 -15.78
C SER A 22 -12.67 29.84 -16.08
N ALA A 23 -13.95 29.55 -16.33
CA ALA A 23 -14.98 30.55 -16.63
C ALA A 23 -15.14 31.56 -15.48
N ASP A 24 -15.02 31.11 -14.23
CA ASP A 24 -15.25 31.93 -13.04
C ASP A 24 -14.13 32.94 -12.80
N ARG A 25 -12.88 32.57 -13.16
CA ARG A 25 -11.69 33.42 -12.99
C ARG A 25 -11.39 34.28 -14.21
N CYS A 26 -11.79 33.84 -15.41
CA CYS A 26 -11.49 34.55 -16.63
C CYS A 26 -12.36 35.80 -16.75
N LYS A 27 -11.77 36.99 -16.55
CA LYS A 27 -12.42 38.28 -16.76
C LYS A 27 -11.71 39.09 -17.85
N PRO A 28 -11.96 38.82 -19.15
CA PRO A 28 -11.29 39.50 -20.27
C PRO A 28 -11.41 41.01 -20.25
N LYS A 29 -12.52 41.55 -19.73
CA LYS A 29 -12.76 42.99 -19.56
C LYS A 29 -11.74 43.66 -18.64
N ASN A 30 -11.37 43.01 -17.54
CA ASN A 30 -10.54 43.63 -16.50
C ASN A 30 -9.05 43.34 -16.68
N CYS A 31 -8.69 42.25 -17.36
CA CYS A 31 -7.28 41.86 -17.51
C CYS A 31 -6.55 42.55 -18.67
N GLY A 32 -7.23 43.39 -19.47
CA GLY A 32 -6.64 44.03 -20.66
C GLY A 32 -6.15 43.05 -21.73
N GLN A 33 -6.67 41.81 -21.71
CA GLN A 33 -6.36 40.71 -22.64
C GLN A 33 -4.86 40.36 -22.70
N VAL A 34 -4.19 40.40 -21.55
CA VAL A 34 -2.74 40.11 -21.43
C VAL A 34 -2.38 38.75 -22.02
N CYS A 35 -3.24 37.73 -21.90
CA CYS A 35 -3.00 36.40 -22.48
C CYS A 35 -2.74 36.44 -23.99
N ARG A 36 -3.56 37.19 -24.75
CA ARG A 36 -3.40 37.37 -26.21
C ARG A 36 -2.17 38.19 -26.54
N LYS A 37 -1.93 39.30 -25.83
CA LYS A 37 -0.78 40.20 -26.06
C LYS A 37 0.58 39.56 -25.75
N SER A 38 0.63 38.67 -24.76
CA SER A 38 1.87 38.00 -24.34
C SER A 38 2.12 36.67 -25.08
N CYS A 39 1.15 36.13 -25.82
CA CYS A 39 1.32 34.85 -26.50
C CYS A 39 2.29 34.98 -27.69
N PRO A 40 3.40 34.20 -27.72
CA PRO A 40 4.35 34.26 -28.84
C PRO A 40 3.73 33.80 -30.16
N VAL A 41 2.83 32.81 -30.12
CA VAL A 41 2.18 32.27 -31.33
C VAL A 41 1.26 33.31 -31.98
N VAL A 42 0.56 34.10 -31.16
CA VAL A 42 -0.25 35.23 -31.64
C VAL A 42 0.64 36.35 -32.18
N ARG A 43 1.78 36.62 -31.55
CA ARG A 43 2.78 37.58 -32.09
C ARG A 43 3.38 37.15 -33.42
N MET A 44 3.46 35.85 -33.67
CA MET A 44 3.85 35.28 -34.97
C MET A 44 2.70 35.26 -36.01
N GLY A 45 1.52 35.81 -35.69
CA GLY A 45 0.39 35.93 -36.61
C GLY A 45 -0.60 34.76 -36.61
N LYS A 46 -0.40 33.71 -35.83
CA LYS A 46 -1.36 32.58 -35.73
C LYS A 46 -2.35 32.80 -34.59
N GLN A 47 -3.64 32.55 -34.82
CA GLN A 47 -4.70 32.76 -33.83
C GLN A 47 -4.73 31.65 -32.76
N CYS A 48 -3.70 31.60 -31.91
CA CYS A 48 -3.64 30.63 -30.82
C CYS A 48 -4.58 30.97 -29.65
N ILE A 49 -4.76 32.27 -29.35
CA ILE A 49 -5.67 32.75 -28.29
C ILE A 49 -6.63 33.76 -28.91
N GLU A 50 -7.91 33.41 -28.93
CA GLU A 50 -8.99 34.26 -29.39
C GLU A 50 -9.72 34.84 -28.18
N VAL A 51 -9.58 36.15 -27.99
CA VAL A 51 -10.29 36.89 -26.95
C VAL A 51 -10.52 38.32 -27.41
N THR A 52 -11.75 38.78 -27.21
CA THR A 52 -12.16 40.18 -27.39
C THR A 52 -12.63 40.74 -26.05
N ALA A 53 -12.85 42.06 -25.96
CA ALA A 53 -13.30 42.69 -24.71
C ALA A 53 -14.75 42.29 -24.36
N THR A 54 -15.53 41.88 -25.36
CA THR A 54 -16.91 41.42 -25.22
C THR A 54 -16.99 39.92 -24.93
N SER A 55 -15.94 39.14 -25.23
CA SER A 55 -15.87 37.71 -24.94
C SER A 55 -16.02 37.47 -23.44
N LYS A 56 -16.91 36.54 -23.06
CA LYS A 56 -17.06 36.10 -21.66
C LYS A 56 -15.83 35.33 -21.18
N ILE A 57 -15.23 34.52 -22.06
CA ILE A 57 -14.10 33.62 -21.75
C ILE A 57 -13.06 33.74 -22.88
N ALA A 58 -11.77 33.57 -22.57
CA ALA A 58 -10.72 33.46 -23.58
C ALA A 58 -10.70 32.04 -24.19
N PHE A 59 -10.71 31.94 -25.52
CA PHE A 59 -10.58 30.67 -26.23
C PHE A 59 -9.11 30.40 -26.56
N ILE A 60 -8.61 29.20 -26.27
CA ILE A 60 -7.22 28.81 -26.56
C ILE A 60 -7.23 27.56 -27.43
N SER A 61 -6.67 27.68 -28.63
CA SER A 61 -6.52 26.57 -29.57
C SER A 61 -5.41 25.62 -29.11
N GLU A 62 -5.79 24.37 -28.81
CA GLU A 62 -4.87 23.30 -28.38
C GLU A 62 -3.91 22.86 -29.49
N THR A 63 -4.32 22.97 -30.76
CA THR A 63 -3.49 22.60 -31.92
C THR A 63 -2.41 23.63 -32.22
N LEU A 64 -2.70 24.92 -32.02
CA LEU A 64 -1.76 26.02 -32.28
C LEU A 64 -0.87 26.34 -31.08
N CYS A 65 -1.32 26.03 -29.86
CA CYS A 65 -0.57 26.31 -28.65
C CYS A 65 0.74 25.51 -28.63
N ILE A 66 1.88 26.19 -28.43
CA ILE A 66 3.20 25.55 -28.31
C ILE A 66 3.52 25.03 -26.91
N GLY A 67 2.65 25.28 -25.91
CA GLY A 67 2.89 24.83 -24.53
C GLY A 67 3.90 25.67 -23.74
N CYS A 68 4.19 26.91 -24.16
CA CYS A 68 5.22 27.75 -23.53
C CYS A 68 4.88 28.24 -22.10
N GLY A 69 3.63 28.14 -21.65
CA GLY A 69 3.20 28.55 -20.30
C GLY A 69 3.23 30.06 -20.01
N ILE A 70 3.62 30.91 -20.96
CA ILE A 70 3.72 32.37 -20.77
C ILE A 70 2.37 32.99 -20.40
N CYS A 71 1.28 32.60 -21.08
CA CYS A 71 -0.05 33.11 -20.77
C CYS A 71 -0.56 32.68 -19.38
N VAL A 72 -0.10 31.52 -18.87
CA VAL A 72 -0.40 31.05 -17.50
C VAL A 72 0.27 32.00 -16.50
N LYS A 73 1.57 32.24 -16.63
CA LYS A 73 2.35 33.11 -15.72
C LYS A 73 1.91 34.58 -15.75
N LYS A 74 1.44 35.06 -16.91
CA LYS A 74 1.03 36.47 -17.09
C LYS A 74 -0.46 36.73 -16.80
N CYS A 75 -1.27 35.69 -16.62
CA CYS A 75 -2.68 35.88 -16.30
C CYS A 75 -2.83 36.43 -14.87
N PRO A 76 -3.43 37.63 -14.68
CA PRO A 76 -3.53 38.23 -13.34
C PRO A 76 -4.45 37.44 -12.39
N TYR A 77 -5.37 36.64 -12.92
CA TYR A 77 -6.36 35.88 -12.15
C TYR A 77 -6.06 34.38 -12.08
N GLY A 78 -4.93 33.92 -12.63
CA GLY A 78 -4.60 32.49 -12.71
C GLY A 78 -5.68 31.65 -13.43
N ALA A 79 -6.39 32.24 -14.40
CA ALA A 79 -7.56 31.62 -15.03
C ALA A 79 -7.21 30.59 -16.12
N ILE A 80 -5.95 30.56 -16.57
CA ILE A 80 -5.49 29.72 -17.68
C ILE A 80 -4.54 28.65 -17.13
N SER A 81 -4.78 27.40 -17.50
CA SER A 81 -3.87 26.28 -17.22
C SER A 81 -3.50 25.60 -18.54
N ILE A 82 -2.21 25.42 -18.80
CA ILE A 82 -1.71 24.67 -19.96
C ILE A 82 -1.00 23.44 -19.43
N ILE A 83 -1.48 22.27 -19.86
CA ILE A 83 -0.99 20.98 -19.40
C ILE A 83 -0.48 20.21 -20.62
N ASN A 84 0.77 19.74 -20.53
CA ASN A 84 1.34 18.85 -21.52
C ASN A 84 1.02 17.42 -21.10
N LEU A 85 0.19 16.72 -21.88
CA LEU A 85 -0.12 15.32 -21.69
C LEU A 85 0.79 14.43 -22.56
N PRO A 86 1.11 13.22 -22.07
CA PRO A 86 1.63 12.16 -22.92
C PRO A 86 0.67 11.89 -24.10
N SER A 87 1.22 11.81 -25.31
CA SER A 87 0.46 11.58 -26.56
C SER A 87 -0.44 10.36 -26.53
N ASN A 88 -0.09 9.36 -25.71
CA ASN A 88 -0.84 8.11 -25.59
C ASN A 88 -2.23 8.31 -24.96
N LEU A 89 -2.42 9.33 -24.12
CA LEU A 89 -3.71 9.53 -23.42
C LEU A 89 -4.78 10.14 -24.32
N ASP A 90 -4.40 10.86 -25.38
CA ASP A 90 -5.38 11.48 -26.27
C ASP A 90 -6.19 10.44 -27.05
N LYS A 91 -5.57 9.29 -27.35
CA LYS A 91 -6.27 8.14 -27.95
C LYS A 91 -7.36 7.59 -27.04
N ASP A 92 -7.21 7.73 -25.72
CA ASP A 92 -8.09 7.17 -24.68
C ASP A 92 -9.12 8.20 -24.15
N THR A 93 -9.48 9.22 -24.94
CA THR A 93 -10.44 10.25 -24.53
C THR A 93 -11.87 9.69 -24.49
N THR A 94 -12.49 9.65 -23.30
CA THR A 94 -13.87 9.17 -23.13
C THR A 94 -14.89 10.30 -23.30
N HIS A 95 -14.67 11.43 -22.63
CA HIS A 95 -15.67 12.51 -22.58
C HIS A 95 -15.01 13.88 -22.41
N ARG A 96 -15.61 14.90 -23.03
CA ARG A 96 -15.22 16.31 -22.90
C ARG A 96 -16.47 17.19 -22.90
N TYR A 97 -16.60 18.12 -21.94
CA TYR A 97 -17.79 18.99 -21.85
C TYR A 97 -17.84 20.09 -22.93
N GLY A 98 -16.69 20.50 -23.46
CA GLY A 98 -16.56 21.59 -24.41
C GLY A 98 -15.11 22.03 -24.62
N PHE A 99 -14.90 23.08 -25.42
CA PHE A 99 -13.58 23.67 -25.58
C PHE A 99 -13.05 24.23 -24.26
N ASN A 100 -11.75 24.06 -24.03
CA ASN A 100 -11.05 24.53 -22.82
C ASN A 100 -11.68 24.11 -21.48
N SER A 101 -12.41 23.00 -21.47
CA SER A 101 -13.08 22.43 -20.30
C SER A 101 -12.52 21.07 -19.91
N PHE A 102 -13.03 20.51 -18.82
CA PHE A 102 -12.62 19.23 -18.27
C PHE A 102 -12.70 18.08 -19.29
N LYS A 103 -11.64 17.27 -19.35
CA LYS A 103 -11.50 16.09 -20.21
C LYS A 103 -11.30 14.82 -19.37
N LEU A 104 -12.13 13.80 -19.60
CA LEU A 104 -12.01 12.48 -18.94
C LEU A 104 -11.38 11.48 -19.89
N HIS A 105 -10.34 10.79 -19.43
CA HIS A 105 -9.64 9.73 -20.13
C HIS A 105 -9.88 8.39 -19.45
N ARG A 106 -10.20 7.36 -20.25
CA ARG A 106 -10.59 6.02 -19.81
C ARG A 106 -11.84 6.02 -18.91
N LEU A 107 -12.28 4.83 -18.54
CA LEU A 107 -13.38 4.59 -17.60
C LEU A 107 -13.03 3.41 -16.69
N PRO A 108 -13.58 3.36 -15.46
CA PRO A 108 -13.44 2.18 -14.63
C PRO A 108 -14.16 0.98 -15.26
N THR A 109 -13.57 -0.20 -15.17
CA THR A 109 -14.13 -1.47 -15.69
C THR A 109 -14.83 -2.23 -14.55
N PRO A 110 -16.15 -2.09 -14.35
CA PRO A 110 -16.86 -2.83 -13.31
C PRO A 110 -16.94 -4.33 -13.65
N ARG A 111 -16.80 -5.18 -12.64
CA ARG A 111 -16.95 -6.63 -12.74
C ARG A 111 -18.12 -7.11 -11.88
N PRO A 112 -18.87 -8.13 -12.31
CA PRO A 112 -19.99 -8.64 -11.52
C PRO A 112 -19.47 -9.43 -10.32
N GLY A 113 -20.15 -9.33 -9.17
CA GLY A 113 -19.79 -10.06 -7.94
C GLY A 113 -18.63 -9.48 -7.12
N GLU A 114 -18.08 -8.34 -7.52
CA GLU A 114 -16.97 -7.67 -6.84
C GLU A 114 -17.29 -6.18 -6.64
N ILE A 115 -16.80 -5.58 -5.54
CA ILE A 115 -16.93 -4.13 -5.33
C ILE A 115 -15.73 -3.42 -5.94
N LEU A 116 -15.98 -2.57 -6.94
CA LEU A 116 -14.99 -1.67 -7.52
C LEU A 116 -14.97 -0.34 -6.74
N GLY A 117 -13.87 -0.08 -6.04
CA GLY A 117 -13.59 1.16 -5.37
C GLY A 117 -12.96 2.21 -6.28
N LEU A 118 -13.44 3.44 -6.25
CA LEU A 118 -12.86 4.57 -6.97
C LEU A 118 -12.28 5.58 -5.95
N VAL A 119 -11.00 5.89 -6.07
CA VAL A 119 -10.30 6.85 -5.21
C VAL A 119 -9.64 7.95 -6.04
N GLY A 120 -9.69 9.18 -5.54
CA GLY A 120 -8.92 10.30 -6.09
C GLY A 120 -9.44 11.65 -5.58
N THR A 121 -8.71 12.72 -5.89
CA THR A 121 -9.05 14.09 -5.50
C THR A 121 -10.39 14.56 -6.07
N ASN A 122 -10.93 15.65 -5.53
CA ASN A 122 -12.18 16.21 -6.04
C ASN A 122 -11.96 16.90 -7.40
N GLY A 123 -12.96 16.85 -8.28
CA GLY A 123 -12.89 17.52 -9.60
C GLY A 123 -12.13 16.77 -10.70
N ILE A 124 -11.69 15.53 -10.48
CA ILE A 124 -11.01 14.67 -11.49
C ILE A 124 -11.97 13.80 -12.31
N GLY A 125 -13.28 13.97 -12.17
CA GLY A 125 -14.28 13.28 -12.99
C GLY A 125 -14.84 11.95 -12.45
N LYS A 126 -14.70 11.63 -11.16
CA LYS A 126 -15.32 10.43 -10.53
C LYS A 126 -16.84 10.36 -10.77
N SER A 127 -17.57 11.42 -10.43
CA SER A 127 -19.02 11.48 -10.64
C SER A 127 -19.38 11.54 -12.14
N THR A 128 -18.52 12.09 -13.00
CA THR A 128 -18.69 12.01 -14.46
C THR A 128 -18.58 10.57 -14.95
N ALA A 129 -17.61 9.80 -14.45
CA ALA A 129 -17.46 8.38 -14.76
C ALA A 129 -18.69 7.57 -14.30
N LEU A 130 -19.22 7.83 -13.09
CA LEU A 130 -20.46 7.21 -12.62
C LEU A 130 -21.67 7.55 -13.51
N LYS A 131 -21.83 8.81 -13.92
CA LYS A 131 -22.91 9.22 -14.84
C LYS A 131 -22.82 8.50 -16.18
N ILE A 132 -21.61 8.31 -16.71
CA ILE A 132 -21.39 7.56 -17.95
C ILE A 132 -21.71 6.08 -17.78
N LEU A 133 -21.20 5.43 -16.72
CA LEU A 133 -21.47 4.03 -16.46
C LEU A 133 -22.96 3.76 -16.16
N SER A 134 -23.67 4.72 -15.59
CA SER A 134 -25.12 4.60 -15.33
C SER A 134 -26.00 4.79 -16.57
N GLY A 135 -25.43 5.15 -17.73
CA GLY A 135 -26.17 5.48 -18.94
C GLY A 135 -26.83 6.87 -18.94
N LYS A 136 -26.80 7.62 -17.83
CA LYS A 136 -27.35 8.99 -17.75
C LYS A 136 -26.61 10.01 -18.61
N LEU A 137 -25.33 9.78 -18.90
CA LEU A 137 -24.50 10.62 -19.76
C LEU A 137 -23.83 9.77 -20.84
N LYS A 138 -24.17 10.00 -22.11
CA LYS A 138 -23.50 9.33 -23.24
C LYS A 138 -22.06 9.85 -23.38
N PRO A 139 -21.04 8.99 -23.46
CA PRO A 139 -19.67 9.45 -23.72
C PRO A 139 -19.57 10.02 -25.14
N ASN A 140 -18.86 11.13 -25.32
CA ASN A 140 -18.77 11.80 -26.61
C ASN A 140 -17.40 11.63 -27.29
N LEU A 141 -16.50 10.83 -26.70
CA LEU A 141 -15.17 10.50 -27.21
C LEU A 141 -14.30 11.74 -27.56
N GLY A 142 -14.60 12.88 -26.93
CA GLY A 142 -13.94 14.17 -27.20
C GLY A 142 -14.61 15.03 -28.28
N ASN A 143 -15.57 14.49 -29.05
CA ASN A 143 -16.34 15.23 -30.04
C ASN A 143 -17.66 15.74 -29.43
N PHE A 144 -17.61 16.91 -28.80
CA PHE A 144 -18.80 17.53 -28.20
C PHE A 144 -19.67 18.31 -29.21
N LYS A 145 -19.17 18.58 -30.44
CA LYS A 145 -19.98 19.25 -31.47
C LYS A 145 -20.99 18.27 -32.08
N ASN A 146 -20.51 17.10 -32.47
CA ASN A 146 -21.32 16.01 -33.02
C ASN A 146 -21.04 14.74 -32.19
N PRO A 147 -21.76 14.54 -31.08
CA PRO A 147 -21.54 13.36 -30.24
C PRO A 147 -21.78 12.05 -31.01
N PRO A 148 -20.88 11.06 -30.92
CA PRO A 148 -21.00 9.77 -31.61
C PRO A 148 -22.23 8.99 -31.18
N GLU A 149 -22.71 8.11 -32.08
CA GLU A 149 -23.76 7.14 -31.74
C GLU A 149 -23.24 5.95 -30.93
N TRP A 150 -24.14 5.22 -30.25
CA TRP A 150 -23.74 4.08 -29.42
C TRP A 150 -22.95 3.01 -30.19
N HIS A 151 -23.22 2.86 -31.49
CA HIS A 151 -22.52 1.91 -32.34
C HIS A 151 -21.05 2.31 -32.53
N GLU A 152 -20.77 3.61 -32.66
CA GLU A 152 -19.41 4.15 -32.71
C GLU A 152 -18.69 4.04 -31.36
N ILE A 153 -19.42 4.24 -30.26
CA ILE A 153 -18.89 4.08 -28.90
C ILE A 153 -18.50 2.61 -28.63
N LEU A 154 -19.35 1.65 -29.00
CA LEU A 154 -19.05 0.22 -28.89
C LEU A 154 -17.87 -0.18 -29.77
N ALA A 155 -17.78 0.38 -30.98
CA ALA A 155 -16.64 0.17 -31.87
C ALA A 155 -15.33 0.74 -31.30
N TYR A 156 -15.39 1.89 -30.63
CA TYR A 156 -14.25 2.51 -29.95
C TYR A 156 -13.73 1.66 -28.79
N PHE A 157 -14.63 1.07 -27.98
CA PHE A 157 -14.25 0.18 -26.87
C PHE A 157 -14.01 -1.28 -27.28
N ARG A 158 -13.95 -1.58 -28.58
CA ARG A 158 -13.86 -2.96 -29.08
C ARG A 158 -12.66 -3.72 -28.51
N GLY A 159 -12.92 -4.91 -27.94
CA GLY A 159 -11.89 -5.75 -27.33
C GLY A 159 -11.59 -5.43 -25.86
N SER A 160 -12.30 -4.48 -25.25
CA SER A 160 -12.21 -4.18 -23.81
C SER A 160 -13.40 -4.77 -23.03
N GLU A 161 -13.25 -4.94 -21.70
CA GLU A 161 -14.35 -5.35 -20.81
C GLU A 161 -15.53 -4.36 -20.86
N LEU A 162 -15.28 -3.08 -21.16
CA LEU A 162 -16.31 -2.05 -21.29
C LEU A 162 -17.24 -2.27 -22.48
N GLN A 163 -16.76 -2.90 -23.56
CA GLN A 163 -17.62 -3.25 -24.69
C GLN A 163 -18.77 -4.14 -24.21
N ASN A 164 -18.44 -5.22 -23.49
CA ASN A 164 -19.43 -6.14 -22.94
C ASN A 164 -20.38 -5.45 -21.96
N TYR A 165 -19.85 -4.53 -21.14
CA TYR A 165 -20.68 -3.77 -20.20
C TYR A 165 -21.68 -2.85 -20.93
N PHE A 166 -21.23 -2.07 -21.91
CA PHE A 166 -22.12 -1.17 -22.67
C PHE A 166 -23.09 -1.94 -23.56
N THR A 167 -22.67 -3.07 -24.13
CA THR A 167 -23.57 -3.96 -24.87
C THR A 167 -24.67 -4.46 -23.96
N LYS A 168 -24.35 -4.98 -22.76
CA LYS A 168 -25.38 -5.38 -21.79
C LYS A 168 -26.25 -4.23 -21.31
N LEU A 169 -25.68 -3.05 -21.10
CA LEU A 169 -26.44 -1.86 -20.72
C LEU A 169 -27.52 -1.52 -21.75
N LEU A 170 -27.23 -1.71 -23.05
CA LEU A 170 -28.13 -1.43 -24.17
C LEU A 170 -29.09 -2.59 -24.48
N GLU A 171 -28.61 -3.84 -24.45
CA GLU A 171 -29.38 -5.04 -24.81
C GLU A 171 -30.26 -5.53 -23.66
N ASP A 172 -29.71 -5.61 -22.44
CA ASP A 172 -30.41 -6.15 -21.26
C ASP A 172 -31.18 -5.07 -20.48
N ASN A 173 -31.12 -3.80 -20.90
CA ASN A 173 -31.68 -2.64 -20.17
C ASN A 173 -31.34 -2.66 -18.68
N LEU A 174 -30.07 -2.92 -18.34
CA LEU A 174 -29.61 -3.03 -16.96
C LEU A 174 -30.06 -1.82 -16.12
N ARG A 175 -30.81 -2.07 -15.04
CA ARG A 175 -31.30 -0.99 -14.18
C ARG A 175 -30.17 -0.53 -13.28
N ALA A 176 -29.78 0.74 -13.41
CA ALA A 176 -28.77 1.38 -12.56
C ALA A 176 -29.41 2.25 -11.47
N VAL A 177 -29.03 2.03 -10.21
CA VAL A 177 -29.44 2.85 -9.07
C VAL A 177 -28.22 3.54 -8.48
N ILE A 178 -28.33 4.85 -8.23
CA ILE A 178 -27.23 5.70 -7.78
C ILE A 178 -27.61 6.41 -6.50
N LYS A 179 -26.78 6.30 -5.46
CA LYS A 179 -26.80 7.22 -4.31
C LYS A 179 -26.13 8.54 -4.74
N PRO A 180 -26.84 9.69 -4.74
CA PRO A 180 -26.26 10.98 -5.14
C PRO A 180 -25.22 11.48 -4.14
N GLN A 181 -24.19 12.20 -4.61
CA GLN A 181 -23.13 12.78 -3.77
C GLN A 181 -23.70 13.69 -2.67
N TYR A 182 -24.51 14.69 -3.06
CA TYR A 182 -25.10 15.67 -2.15
C TYR A 182 -26.43 15.18 -1.59
N VAL A 183 -26.45 14.82 -0.31
CA VAL A 183 -27.68 14.42 0.38
C VAL A 183 -28.63 15.58 0.64
N ASP A 184 -28.13 16.81 0.74
CA ASP A 184 -28.96 18.00 1.03
C ASP A 184 -30.02 18.29 -0.05
N GLN A 185 -29.85 17.71 -1.25
CA GLN A 185 -30.82 17.82 -2.34
C GLN A 185 -31.96 16.79 -2.22
N ILE A 186 -31.79 15.73 -1.42
CA ILE A 186 -32.79 14.66 -1.27
C ILE A 186 -34.09 15.19 -0.64
N PRO A 187 -34.08 15.98 0.45
CA PRO A 187 -35.31 16.52 1.05
C PRO A 187 -36.04 17.51 0.13
N GLN A 188 -35.31 18.15 -0.79
CA GLN A 188 -35.90 19.06 -1.79
C GLN A 188 -36.60 18.29 -2.90
N ALA A 189 -36.03 17.14 -3.30
CA ALA A 189 -36.56 16.30 -4.37
C ALA A 189 -37.67 15.33 -3.90
N ALA A 190 -37.65 14.90 -2.64
CA ALA A 190 -38.60 13.94 -2.09
C ALA A 190 -39.12 14.41 -0.72
N LYS A 191 -40.43 14.69 -0.66
CA LYS A 191 -41.15 14.99 0.58
C LYS A 191 -41.97 13.77 1.01
N GLY A 192 -42.02 13.50 2.30
CA GLY A 192 -42.82 12.41 2.88
C GLY A 192 -42.21 11.84 4.16
N VAL A 193 -42.93 10.89 4.74
CA VAL A 193 -42.47 10.08 5.88
C VAL A 193 -41.48 9.02 5.38
N VAL A 194 -40.48 8.71 6.20
CA VAL A 194 -39.45 7.71 5.87
C VAL A 194 -40.08 6.36 5.52
N ARG A 195 -41.03 5.87 6.33
CA ARG A 195 -41.76 4.61 6.11
C ARG A 195 -42.45 4.55 4.75
N ASP A 196 -43.15 5.61 4.35
CA ASP A 196 -43.89 5.64 3.09
C ASP A 196 -42.95 5.55 1.88
N MET A 197 -41.78 6.20 1.96
CA MET A 197 -40.78 6.12 0.91
C MET A 197 -40.12 4.75 0.82
N PHE A 198 -39.92 4.09 1.96
CA PHE A 198 -39.47 2.70 1.99
C PHE A 198 -40.47 1.78 1.31
N LEU A 199 -41.76 1.83 1.71
CA LEU A 199 -42.82 1.01 1.12
C LEU A 199 -42.98 1.23 -0.38
N LYS A 200 -42.79 2.47 -0.84
CA LYS A 200 -42.89 2.82 -2.26
C LYS A 200 -41.74 2.29 -3.12
N LYS A 201 -40.57 2.04 -2.53
CA LYS A 201 -39.33 1.70 -3.27
C LYS A 201 -38.78 0.31 -2.96
N ASP A 202 -39.35 -0.41 -2.01
CA ASP A 202 -38.91 -1.75 -1.65
C ASP A 202 -39.37 -2.77 -2.71
N ASP A 203 -38.45 -3.10 -3.61
CA ASP A 203 -38.68 -4.12 -4.65
C ASP A 203 -38.22 -5.52 -4.17
N LEU A 204 -37.42 -5.60 -3.10
CA LEU A 204 -36.75 -6.83 -2.64
C LEU A 204 -37.38 -7.43 -1.38
N GLY A 205 -38.29 -6.71 -0.71
CA GLY A 205 -38.89 -7.12 0.56
C GLY A 205 -37.88 -7.14 1.71
N ARG A 206 -36.83 -6.30 1.63
CA ARG A 206 -35.72 -6.25 2.59
C ARG A 206 -35.74 -5.03 3.50
N MET A 207 -36.86 -4.29 3.54
CA MET A 207 -36.97 -3.07 4.33
C MET A 207 -36.58 -3.24 5.80
N GLU A 208 -37.14 -4.24 6.50
CA GLU A 208 -36.88 -4.45 7.93
C GLU A 208 -35.41 -4.80 8.19
N GLU A 209 -34.84 -5.70 7.39
CA GLU A 209 -33.43 -6.08 7.47
C GLU A 209 -32.48 -4.88 7.27
N MET A 210 -32.76 -4.05 6.26
CA MET A 210 -31.95 -2.86 5.97
C MET A 210 -32.13 -1.76 7.03
N ALA A 211 -33.35 -1.62 7.56
CA ALA A 211 -33.64 -0.66 8.63
C ALA A 211 -32.94 -1.05 9.94
N ASP A 212 -32.89 -2.34 10.26
CA ASP A 212 -32.13 -2.89 11.39
C ASP A 212 -30.62 -2.67 11.21
N MET A 213 -30.05 -3.06 10.06
CA MET A 213 -28.61 -2.96 9.82
C MET A 213 -28.09 -1.51 9.85
N LEU A 214 -28.92 -0.54 9.45
CA LEU A 214 -28.57 0.88 9.42
C LEU A 214 -29.13 1.68 10.62
N ASP A 215 -29.66 1.02 11.65
CA ASP A 215 -30.27 1.65 12.83
C ASP A 215 -31.32 2.73 12.49
N LEU A 216 -32.20 2.46 11.52
CA LEU A 216 -33.23 3.39 11.03
C LEU A 216 -34.59 3.18 11.70
N ASN A 217 -34.80 2.12 12.49
CA ASN A 217 -36.10 1.81 13.10
C ASN A 217 -36.70 2.98 13.90
N LYS A 218 -35.86 3.73 14.62
CA LYS A 218 -36.28 4.91 15.42
C LYS A 218 -36.71 6.11 14.56
N LEU A 219 -36.44 6.07 13.25
CA LEU A 219 -36.61 7.19 12.32
C LEU A 219 -37.76 6.95 11.32
N MET A 220 -38.40 5.78 11.37
CA MET A 220 -39.42 5.37 10.40
C MET A 220 -40.60 6.34 10.33
N ASP A 221 -40.97 6.95 11.46
CA ASP A 221 -42.13 7.85 11.56
C ASP A 221 -41.76 9.33 11.41
N ARG A 222 -40.48 9.66 11.17
CA ARG A 222 -40.02 11.04 10.95
C ARG A 222 -40.17 11.45 9.48
N ASN A 223 -40.31 12.76 9.25
CA ASN A 223 -40.24 13.32 7.90
C ASN A 223 -38.78 13.42 7.43
N ILE A 224 -38.57 13.27 6.12
CA ILE A 224 -37.24 13.35 5.49
C ILE A 224 -36.58 14.72 5.67
N SER A 225 -37.36 15.79 5.75
CA SER A 225 -36.89 17.16 6.00
C SER A 225 -36.26 17.34 7.38
N ASP A 226 -36.66 16.52 8.34
CA ASP A 226 -36.30 16.69 9.75
C ASP A 226 -35.09 15.81 10.12
N LEU A 227 -34.63 14.96 9.19
CA LEU A 227 -33.48 14.09 9.38
C LEU A 227 -32.18 14.90 9.39
N SER A 228 -31.28 14.55 10.31
CA SER A 228 -29.90 15.04 10.30
C SER A 228 -29.13 14.48 9.09
N GLY A 229 -28.02 15.11 8.72
CA GLY A 229 -27.21 14.65 7.57
C GLY A 229 -26.77 13.19 7.64
N GLY A 230 -26.42 12.69 8.84
CA GLY A 230 -26.06 11.28 9.04
C GLY A 230 -27.27 10.33 8.96
N GLU A 231 -28.44 10.74 9.44
CA GLU A 231 -29.69 9.99 9.30
C GLU A 231 -30.16 9.94 7.84
N LEU A 232 -30.09 11.07 7.15
CA LEU A 232 -30.43 11.21 5.74
C LEU A 232 -29.49 10.39 4.85
N GLN A 233 -28.20 10.32 5.19
CA GLN A 233 -27.23 9.49 4.49
C GLN A 233 -27.54 8.00 4.68
N ARG A 234 -27.84 7.54 5.90
CA ARG A 234 -28.23 6.14 6.15
C ARG A 234 -29.52 5.78 5.41
N PHE A 235 -30.52 6.68 5.43
CA PHE A 235 -31.75 6.55 4.66
C PHE A 235 -31.48 6.45 3.14
N ALA A 236 -30.60 7.29 2.60
CA ALA A 236 -30.23 7.25 1.19
C ALA A 236 -29.56 5.92 0.78
N ILE A 237 -28.69 5.36 1.65
CA ILE A 237 -28.07 4.05 1.42
C ILE A 237 -29.13 2.96 1.46
N ALA A 238 -30.02 2.97 2.45
CA ALA A 238 -31.09 1.99 2.60
C ALA A 238 -32.02 1.96 1.38
N ILE A 239 -32.43 3.14 0.86
CA ILE A 239 -33.26 3.25 -0.35
C ILE A 239 -32.60 2.61 -1.57
N VAL A 240 -31.28 2.71 -1.69
CA VAL A 240 -30.56 2.07 -2.81
C VAL A 240 -30.50 0.56 -2.62
N CYS A 241 -30.33 0.08 -1.38
CA CYS A 241 -30.26 -1.35 -1.08
C CYS A 241 -31.62 -2.09 -1.18
N ILE A 242 -32.75 -1.43 -0.95
CA ILE A 242 -34.08 -2.05 -1.07
C ILE A 242 -34.59 -2.17 -2.52
N GLN A 243 -34.01 -1.38 -3.44
CA GLN A 243 -34.42 -1.38 -4.85
C GLN A 243 -33.74 -2.51 -5.61
N ARG A 244 -34.48 -3.18 -6.51
CA ARG A 244 -33.91 -4.19 -7.39
C ARG A 244 -33.20 -3.51 -8.56
N ALA A 245 -31.88 -3.63 -8.59
CA ALA A 245 -31.01 -3.11 -9.65
C ALA A 245 -29.95 -4.13 -10.05
N ASP A 246 -29.44 -4.02 -11.27
CA ASP A 246 -28.30 -4.80 -11.75
C ASP A 246 -26.98 -4.08 -11.47
N ILE A 247 -27.04 -2.74 -11.39
CA ILE A 247 -25.88 -1.88 -11.13
C ILE A 247 -26.18 -0.99 -9.92
N TYR A 248 -25.42 -1.17 -8.84
CA TYR A 248 -25.48 -0.35 -7.64
C TYR A 248 -24.27 0.60 -7.61
N MET A 249 -24.55 1.91 -7.51
CA MET A 249 -23.51 2.93 -7.44
C MET A 249 -23.67 3.77 -6.18
N PHE A 250 -22.60 3.87 -5.40
CA PHE A 250 -22.57 4.66 -4.18
C PHE A 250 -21.55 5.80 -4.32
N ASP A 251 -22.03 7.05 -4.45
CA ASP A 251 -21.17 8.24 -4.49
C ASP A 251 -21.02 8.82 -3.07
N GLU A 252 -19.85 8.59 -2.45
CA GLU A 252 -19.50 8.98 -1.08
C GLU A 252 -20.52 8.52 -0.01
N PRO A 253 -20.67 7.20 0.23
CA PRO A 253 -21.56 6.65 1.25
C PRO A 253 -21.13 6.95 2.71
N SER A 254 -19.85 7.22 2.99
CA SER A 254 -19.33 7.43 4.35
C SER A 254 -19.49 8.86 4.90
N SER A 255 -19.84 9.82 4.04
CA SER A 255 -19.96 11.24 4.41
C SER A 255 -20.99 11.44 5.53
N TYR A 256 -20.66 12.30 6.51
CA TYR A 256 -21.47 12.61 7.71
C TYR A 256 -21.70 11.46 8.72
N LEU A 257 -21.30 10.24 8.40
CA LEU A 257 -21.44 9.09 9.30
C LEU A 257 -20.31 9.07 10.33
N ASP A 258 -20.63 8.64 11.56
CA ASP A 258 -19.61 8.29 12.55
C ASP A 258 -18.93 6.97 12.19
N VAL A 259 -17.87 6.63 12.93
CA VAL A 259 -17.05 5.44 12.67
C VAL A 259 -17.90 4.16 12.63
N LYS A 260 -18.79 3.94 13.61
CA LYS A 260 -19.62 2.74 13.70
C LYS A 260 -20.64 2.68 12.57
N GLN A 261 -21.29 3.80 12.29
CA GLN A 261 -22.25 3.94 11.19
C GLN A 261 -21.58 3.73 9.82
N ARG A 262 -20.36 4.22 9.61
CA ARG A 262 -19.59 3.96 8.38
C ARG A 262 -19.35 2.47 8.17
N LEU A 263 -19.02 1.76 9.24
CA LEU A 263 -18.74 0.32 9.18
C LEU A 263 -20.01 -0.49 8.98
N LYS A 264 -21.12 -0.13 9.63
CA LYS A 264 -22.44 -0.72 9.37
C LYS A 264 -22.90 -0.48 7.94
N ALA A 265 -22.76 0.76 7.44
CA ALA A 265 -23.02 1.09 6.05
C ALA A 265 -22.15 0.26 5.10
N ALA A 266 -20.88 0.07 5.45
CA ALA A 266 -19.97 -0.73 4.65
C ALA A 266 -20.36 -2.22 4.62
N VAL A 267 -20.74 -2.79 5.77
CA VAL A 267 -21.26 -4.17 5.87
C VAL A 267 -22.53 -4.32 5.03
N THR A 268 -23.44 -3.34 5.11
CA THR A 268 -24.71 -3.33 4.37
C THR A 268 -24.48 -3.27 2.86
N ILE A 269 -23.58 -2.40 2.38
CA ILE A 269 -23.23 -2.35 0.95
C ILE A 269 -22.60 -3.67 0.50
N ARG A 270 -21.79 -4.30 1.36
CA ARG A 270 -21.14 -5.58 1.05
C ARG A 270 -22.12 -6.75 1.03
N SER A 271 -23.18 -6.74 1.85
CA SER A 271 -24.22 -7.80 1.86
C SER A 271 -25.11 -7.77 0.62
N MET A 272 -25.15 -6.66 -0.12
CA MET A 272 -25.90 -6.53 -1.37
C MET A 272 -25.19 -7.16 -2.58
N VAL A 273 -23.90 -7.47 -2.49
CA VAL A 273 -23.11 -7.96 -3.63
C VAL A 273 -23.47 -9.41 -3.93
N ASN A 274 -23.94 -9.66 -5.15
CA ASN A 274 -24.26 -10.98 -5.68
C ASN A 274 -23.38 -11.25 -6.91
N SER A 275 -23.18 -12.52 -7.29
CA SER A 275 -22.34 -12.90 -8.43
C SER A 275 -22.75 -12.30 -9.79
N THR A 276 -23.95 -11.74 -9.89
CA THR A 276 -24.52 -11.16 -11.12
C THR A 276 -24.52 -9.64 -11.14
N ASN A 277 -24.51 -8.97 -9.99
CA ASN A 277 -24.66 -7.52 -9.93
C ASN A 277 -23.31 -6.79 -9.98
N PHE A 278 -23.33 -5.57 -10.49
CA PHE A 278 -22.18 -4.68 -10.54
C PHE A 278 -22.26 -3.68 -9.40
N SER A 279 -21.22 -3.57 -8.58
CA SER A 279 -21.17 -2.63 -7.45
C SER A 279 -19.99 -1.68 -7.58
N ILE A 280 -20.26 -0.37 -7.62
CA ILE A 280 -19.24 0.68 -7.73
C ILE A 280 -19.37 1.62 -6.54
N VAL A 281 -18.26 1.87 -5.84
CA VAL A 281 -18.22 2.74 -4.66
C VAL A 281 -17.17 3.82 -4.89
N VAL A 282 -17.56 5.09 -4.78
CA VAL A 282 -16.64 6.21 -4.69
C VAL A 282 -16.47 6.57 -3.23
N GLU A 283 -15.22 6.51 -2.73
CA GLU A 283 -14.92 6.82 -1.33
C GLU A 283 -13.64 7.62 -1.19
N HIS A 284 -13.64 8.46 -0.15
CA HIS A 284 -12.48 9.25 0.25
C HIS A 284 -11.80 8.71 1.50
N ASP A 285 -12.55 8.01 2.35
CA ASP A 285 -11.99 7.35 3.52
C ASP A 285 -11.29 6.07 3.09
N LEU A 286 -9.95 6.10 3.07
CA LEU A 286 -9.14 4.96 2.64
C LEU A 286 -9.40 3.72 3.53
N SER A 287 -9.74 3.90 4.81
CA SER A 287 -9.96 2.81 5.76
C SER A 287 -11.27 2.08 5.45
N VAL A 288 -12.34 2.84 5.21
CA VAL A 288 -13.64 2.28 4.76
C VAL A 288 -13.50 1.66 3.38
N LEU A 289 -12.77 2.31 2.47
CA LEU A 289 -12.52 1.79 1.12
C LEU A 289 -11.76 0.44 1.13
N ASP A 290 -10.81 0.23 2.07
CA ASP A 290 -10.11 -1.05 2.22
C ASP A 290 -11.00 -2.18 2.77
N TYR A 291 -11.98 -1.82 3.59
CA TYR A 291 -12.99 -2.76 4.09
C TYR A 291 -14.00 -3.14 2.99
N LEU A 292 -14.52 -2.13 2.28
CA LEU A 292 -15.56 -2.26 1.26
C LEU A 292 -15.06 -2.98 0.01
N SER A 293 -13.99 -2.47 -0.59
CA SER A 293 -13.65 -2.81 -1.97
C SER A 293 -12.91 -4.15 -2.07
N ASP A 294 -12.95 -4.74 -3.26
CA ASP A 294 -12.13 -5.89 -3.65
C ASP A 294 -11.07 -5.49 -4.69
N PHE A 295 -11.41 -4.52 -5.55
CA PHE A 295 -10.50 -3.83 -6.46
C PHE A 295 -10.60 -2.31 -6.31
N ILE A 296 -9.53 -1.60 -6.65
CA ILE A 296 -9.48 -0.13 -6.66
C ILE A 296 -9.01 0.38 -8.01
N CYS A 297 -9.68 1.40 -8.54
CA CYS A 297 -9.13 2.27 -9.57
C CYS A 297 -8.74 3.61 -8.94
N VAL A 298 -7.51 4.04 -9.21
CA VAL A 298 -7.04 5.37 -8.83
C VAL A 298 -7.34 6.32 -9.98
N LEU A 299 -8.02 7.42 -9.69
CA LEU A 299 -8.15 8.51 -10.64
C LEU A 299 -7.11 9.57 -10.29
N TYR A 300 -6.33 9.97 -11.28
CA TYR A 300 -5.32 11.01 -11.15
C TYR A 300 -5.48 12.06 -12.25
N GLY A 301 -4.95 13.26 -12.02
CA GLY A 301 -5.04 14.38 -12.94
C GLY A 301 -5.07 15.71 -12.21
N VAL A 302 -5.38 16.77 -12.93
CA VAL A 302 -5.52 18.11 -12.35
C VAL A 302 -7.01 18.42 -12.17
N PRO A 303 -7.49 18.75 -10.96
CA PRO A 303 -8.89 19.09 -10.71
C PRO A 303 -9.45 20.14 -11.68
N GLY A 304 -10.59 19.86 -12.30
CA GLY A 304 -11.24 20.75 -13.28
C GLY A 304 -10.58 20.81 -14.67
N ALA A 305 -9.43 20.15 -14.82
CA ALA A 305 -8.64 20.16 -16.05
C ALA A 305 -8.74 18.84 -16.83
N TYR A 306 -8.20 17.75 -16.27
CA TYR A 306 -8.33 16.43 -16.84
C TYR A 306 -8.28 15.36 -15.75
N GLY A 307 -8.89 14.21 -16.02
CA GLY A 307 -8.81 13.04 -15.16
C GLY A 307 -8.51 11.80 -15.98
N VAL A 308 -7.65 10.93 -15.47
CA VAL A 308 -7.31 9.63 -16.05
C VAL A 308 -7.66 8.56 -15.03
N VAL A 309 -8.39 7.54 -15.48
CA VAL A 309 -8.68 6.35 -14.67
C VAL A 309 -7.59 5.29 -14.90
N THR A 310 -6.93 4.83 -13.83
CA THR A 310 -5.99 3.70 -13.93
C THR A 310 -6.73 2.38 -14.19
N MET A 311 -5.99 1.38 -14.65
CA MET A 311 -6.44 -0.01 -14.59
C MET A 311 -6.77 -0.41 -13.13
N PRO A 312 -7.70 -1.37 -12.91
CA PRO A 312 -8.03 -1.83 -11.56
C PRO A 312 -6.84 -2.55 -10.92
N PHE A 313 -6.49 -2.16 -9.70
CA PHE A 313 -5.48 -2.79 -8.85
C PHE A 313 -6.13 -3.51 -7.67
N SER A 314 -5.40 -4.42 -7.04
CA SER A 314 -5.83 -4.93 -5.73
C SER A 314 -5.88 -3.78 -4.72
N VAL A 315 -6.80 -3.82 -3.75
CA VAL A 315 -7.00 -2.73 -2.78
C VAL A 315 -5.69 -2.27 -2.10
N ARG A 316 -4.84 -3.22 -1.71
CA ARG A 316 -3.55 -2.91 -1.06
C ARG A 316 -2.61 -2.16 -2.00
N GLU A 317 -2.48 -2.63 -3.23
CA GLU A 317 -1.60 -2.01 -4.23
C GLU A 317 -2.15 -0.65 -4.66
N GLY A 318 -3.46 -0.56 -4.92
CA GLY A 318 -4.11 0.68 -5.35
C GLY A 318 -3.99 1.81 -4.33
N ILE A 319 -4.21 1.53 -3.04
CA ILE A 319 -4.06 2.56 -2.00
C ILE A 319 -2.58 2.95 -1.80
N ASN A 320 -1.65 1.99 -1.89
CA ASN A 320 -0.22 2.31 -1.80
C ASN A 320 0.23 3.17 -2.98
N ILE A 321 -0.19 2.86 -4.22
CA ILE A 321 0.02 3.68 -5.42
C ILE A 321 -0.54 5.11 -5.21
N PHE A 322 -1.75 5.22 -4.64
CA PHE A 322 -2.37 6.51 -4.36
C PHE A 322 -1.58 7.36 -3.34
N LEU A 323 -1.02 6.71 -2.30
CA LEU A 323 -0.22 7.39 -1.27
C LEU A 323 1.19 7.73 -1.75
N ASP A 324 1.83 6.84 -2.51
CA ASP A 324 3.17 7.04 -3.07
C ASP A 324 3.18 8.13 -4.16
N GLY A 325 2.04 8.38 -4.81
CA GLY A 325 1.90 9.40 -5.85
C GLY A 325 2.45 8.97 -7.21
N PHE A 326 2.72 7.68 -7.40
CA PHE A 326 3.37 7.13 -8.59
C PHE A 326 2.69 5.84 -9.05
N VAL A 327 2.26 5.82 -10.32
CA VAL A 327 1.66 4.65 -10.97
C VAL A 327 2.74 3.86 -11.71
N PRO A 328 3.19 2.69 -11.18
CA PRO A 328 4.32 1.95 -11.73
C PRO A 328 4.04 1.34 -13.11
N THR A 329 2.78 1.01 -13.43
CA THR A 329 2.41 0.43 -14.73
C THR A 329 2.47 1.44 -15.87
N GLU A 330 2.27 2.72 -15.56
CA GLU A 330 2.26 3.82 -16.53
C GLU A 330 3.53 4.68 -16.47
N ASN A 331 4.43 4.39 -15.52
CA ASN A 331 5.61 5.20 -15.19
C ASN A 331 5.27 6.69 -15.00
N LEU A 332 4.11 6.99 -14.40
CA LEU A 332 3.61 8.34 -14.23
C LEU A 332 3.56 8.73 -12.75
N ARG A 333 4.28 9.80 -12.39
CA ARG A 333 4.20 10.44 -11.08
C ARG A 333 3.17 11.57 -11.14
N PHE A 334 2.06 11.43 -10.42
CA PHE A 334 1.02 12.45 -10.36
C PHE A 334 1.09 13.31 -9.10
N ARG A 335 1.96 12.97 -8.13
CA ARG A 335 2.28 13.79 -6.96
C ARG A 335 3.78 13.83 -6.68
N GLU A 336 4.31 14.99 -6.32
CA GLU A 336 5.75 15.17 -6.05
C GLU A 336 6.18 14.47 -4.75
N SER A 337 5.43 14.65 -3.67
CA SER A 337 5.71 14.04 -2.36
C SER A 337 4.86 12.80 -2.09
N SER A 338 5.49 11.74 -1.57
CA SER A 338 4.75 10.59 -1.04
C SER A 338 4.12 10.93 0.32
N LEU A 339 2.97 10.32 0.59
CA LEU A 339 2.26 10.45 1.85
C LEU A 339 2.66 9.27 2.76
N SER A 340 3.53 9.53 3.73
CA SER A 340 3.97 8.52 4.69
C SER A 340 3.34 8.74 6.08
N PHE A 341 2.88 7.66 6.70
CA PHE A 341 2.32 7.67 8.06
C PHE A 341 3.35 7.29 9.12
N LYS A 342 4.65 7.50 8.85
CA LYS A 342 5.65 7.30 9.88
C LYS A 342 5.30 8.22 11.04
N VAL A 343 4.89 7.60 12.15
CA VAL A 343 4.90 8.25 13.45
C VAL A 343 6.33 8.74 13.60
N SER A 344 6.49 10.05 13.67
CA SER A 344 7.79 10.64 13.90
C SER A 344 8.30 10.15 15.24
N ASP A 345 9.06 9.06 15.25
CA ASP A 345 10.01 8.77 16.33
C ASP A 345 11.05 9.90 16.44
N GLN A 346 11.07 10.84 15.48
CA GLN A 346 11.84 12.08 15.50
C GLN A 346 11.34 13.14 16.50
N SER A 347 10.36 12.85 17.36
CA SER A 347 9.97 13.76 18.45
C SER A 347 10.48 13.33 19.84
N LEU A 348 11.63 12.64 19.91
CA LEU A 348 12.20 12.14 21.17
C LEU A 348 13.65 12.55 21.50
N ASP A 349 14.33 13.38 20.69
CA ASP A 349 15.72 13.83 20.99
C ASP A 349 15.89 15.32 21.34
N GLU A 350 14.80 16.09 21.45
CA GLU A 350 14.81 17.28 22.31
C GLU A 350 13.89 17.00 23.49
N GLN A 351 14.47 16.93 24.70
CA GLN A 351 13.72 17.12 25.94
C GLN A 351 13.11 18.52 25.90
N ILE A 352 11.99 18.70 25.19
CA ILE A 352 11.11 19.83 25.39
C ILE A 352 10.64 19.64 26.82
N LYS A 353 11.26 20.37 27.77
CA LYS A 353 10.76 20.53 29.12
C LYS A 353 9.30 20.93 28.96
N ARG A 354 8.36 20.01 29.18
CA ARG A 354 6.93 20.29 29.22
C ARG A 354 6.71 21.07 30.52
N VAL A 355 6.87 22.39 30.46
CA VAL A 355 7.01 23.23 31.66
C VAL A 355 5.67 23.45 32.35
N SER A 356 4.57 23.56 31.60
CA SER A 356 3.24 23.86 32.16
C SER A 356 2.29 22.67 31.99
N ARG A 357 1.68 22.25 33.11
CA ARG A 357 0.55 21.32 33.13
C ARG A 357 -0.69 22.12 33.51
N TYR A 358 -1.69 22.12 32.64
CA TYR A 358 -3.00 22.65 32.94
C TYR A 358 -3.94 21.50 33.27
N HIS A 359 -4.92 21.78 34.11
CA HIS A 359 -5.91 20.82 34.55
C HIS A 359 -7.30 21.40 34.27
N TYR A 360 -8.20 20.58 33.73
CA TYR A 360 -9.63 20.87 33.72
C TYR A 360 -10.34 19.93 34.69
N PRO A 361 -11.23 20.46 35.54
CA PRO A 361 -11.94 19.64 36.53
C PRO A 361 -13.00 18.76 35.85
N SER A 362 -13.51 17.79 36.61
CA SER A 362 -14.68 17.05 36.19
C SER A 362 -15.88 17.99 36.05
N MET A 363 -16.62 17.86 34.94
CA MET A 363 -17.77 18.70 34.61
C MET A 363 -18.97 17.83 34.27
N LYS A 364 -20.16 18.25 34.68
CA LYS A 364 -21.42 17.67 34.17
C LYS A 364 -22.23 18.69 33.41
N LYS A 365 -22.84 18.24 32.32
CA LYS A 365 -23.77 19.06 31.54
C LYS A 365 -24.96 18.25 31.05
N LYS A 366 -26.16 18.71 31.39
CA LYS A 366 -27.44 18.22 30.91
C LYS A 366 -28.00 19.16 29.84
N LEU A 367 -28.34 18.59 28.69
CA LEU A 367 -28.98 19.27 27.56
C LEU A 367 -30.26 18.52 27.19
N GLY A 368 -31.37 18.90 27.80
CA GLY A 368 -32.65 18.19 27.64
C GLY A 368 -32.55 16.75 28.15
N ASN A 369 -32.67 15.78 27.25
CA ASN A 369 -32.60 14.35 27.55
C ASN A 369 -31.16 13.78 27.53
N PHE A 370 -30.18 14.59 27.15
CA PHE A 370 -28.78 14.17 27.03
C PHE A 370 -27.98 14.64 28.24
N GLU A 371 -27.26 13.72 28.88
CA GLU A 371 -26.35 13.99 30.00
C GLU A 371 -24.91 13.65 29.61
N LEU A 372 -24.02 14.63 29.78
CA LEU A 372 -22.58 14.48 29.55
C LEU A 372 -21.84 14.62 30.88
N THR A 373 -21.09 13.58 31.25
CA THR A 373 -20.12 13.61 32.33
C THR A 373 -18.71 13.66 31.74
N VAL A 374 -17.92 14.65 32.11
CA VAL A 374 -16.52 14.81 31.71
C VAL A 374 -15.67 14.48 32.93
N GLU A 375 -14.82 13.45 32.83
CA GLU A 375 -13.81 13.15 33.85
C GLU A 375 -12.77 14.27 33.90
N ASP A 376 -12.12 14.46 35.04
CA ASP A 376 -11.02 15.41 35.16
C ASP A 376 -9.84 15.00 34.26
N GLY A 377 -9.05 15.98 33.81
CA GLY A 377 -7.97 15.70 32.88
C GLY A 377 -6.89 16.76 32.88
N GLU A 378 -5.66 16.30 32.65
CA GLU A 378 -4.49 17.16 32.50
C GLU A 378 -4.11 17.30 31.03
N PHE A 379 -3.67 18.49 30.64
CA PHE A 379 -3.04 18.74 29.35
C PHE A 379 -1.76 19.57 29.49
N THR A 380 -0.81 19.38 28.59
CA THR A 380 0.46 20.11 28.56
C THR A 380 0.49 21.13 27.42
N ASP A 381 1.42 22.06 27.49
CA ASP A 381 1.80 22.84 26.30
C ASP A 381 2.35 21.90 25.21
N SER A 382 2.17 22.27 23.94
CA SER A 382 2.74 21.56 22.78
C SER A 382 2.21 20.12 22.58
N GLU A 383 0.95 19.84 22.92
CA GLU A 383 0.33 18.55 22.63
C GLU A 383 -1.00 18.68 21.88
N ILE A 384 -1.32 17.65 21.10
CA ILE A 384 -2.59 17.54 20.38
C ILE A 384 -3.41 16.41 21.01
N ILE A 385 -4.56 16.79 21.56
CA ILE A 385 -5.54 15.88 22.15
C ILE A 385 -6.66 15.64 21.14
N VAL A 386 -6.82 14.40 20.71
CA VAL A 386 -7.91 14.03 19.79
C VAL A 386 -9.09 13.46 20.55
N LEU A 387 -10.28 14.00 20.30
CA LEU A 387 -11.54 13.54 20.86
C LEU A 387 -12.19 12.52 19.89
N LEU A 388 -12.33 11.26 20.33
CA LEU A 388 -12.93 10.17 19.55
C LEU A 388 -14.22 9.66 20.20
N GLY A 389 -15.22 9.33 19.39
CA GLY A 389 -16.50 8.79 19.87
C GLY A 389 -17.59 8.76 18.78
N GLU A 390 -18.71 8.10 19.07
CA GLU A 390 -19.91 8.10 18.20
C GLU A 390 -20.52 9.50 18.07
N ASN A 391 -21.36 9.73 17.07
CA ASN A 391 -22.10 10.98 16.96
C ASN A 391 -23.14 11.07 18.08
N GLY A 392 -23.28 12.24 18.70
CA GLY A 392 -24.23 12.43 19.82
C GLY A 392 -23.71 12.01 21.20
N THR A 393 -22.43 11.67 21.35
CA THR A 393 -21.79 11.43 22.67
C THR A 393 -21.31 12.70 23.36
N GLY A 394 -21.62 13.89 22.82
CA GLY A 394 -21.28 15.17 23.47
C GLY A 394 -19.88 15.74 23.17
N LYS A 395 -19.16 15.25 22.16
CA LYS A 395 -17.83 15.79 21.76
C LYS A 395 -17.85 17.31 21.51
N THR A 396 -18.78 17.77 20.67
CA THR A 396 -18.99 19.19 20.41
C THR A 396 -19.45 19.95 21.67
N THR A 397 -20.19 19.28 22.57
CA THR A 397 -20.60 19.86 23.85
C THR A 397 -19.39 20.09 24.75
N MET A 398 -18.48 19.13 24.86
CA MET A 398 -17.19 19.28 25.57
C MET A 398 -16.38 20.45 24.99
N ILE A 399 -16.27 20.55 23.66
CA ILE A 399 -15.58 21.69 23.04
C ILE A 399 -16.26 23.03 23.38
N LYS A 400 -17.60 23.09 23.41
CA LYS A 400 -18.32 24.31 23.77
C LYS A 400 -18.17 24.69 25.25
N LEU A 401 -18.08 23.70 26.14
CA LEU A 401 -17.75 23.88 27.56
C LEU A 401 -16.34 24.47 27.69
N LEU A 402 -15.35 23.86 27.04
CA LEU A 402 -13.97 24.36 27.02
C LEU A 402 -13.87 25.76 26.40
N ALA A 403 -14.64 26.05 25.35
CA ALA A 403 -14.68 27.36 24.70
C ALA A 403 -15.39 28.45 25.53
N GLY A 404 -15.96 28.14 26.70
CA GLY A 404 -16.74 29.06 27.52
C GLY A 404 -18.09 29.47 26.93
N LYS A 405 -18.58 28.77 25.89
CA LYS A 405 -19.89 29.04 25.26
C LYS A 405 -21.04 28.37 25.99
N LEU A 406 -20.75 27.34 26.78
CA LEU A 406 -21.68 26.67 27.66
C LEU A 406 -21.05 26.64 29.05
N GLN A 407 -21.82 26.93 30.09
CA GLN A 407 -21.39 26.76 31.47
C GLN A 407 -21.74 25.34 31.96
N PRO A 408 -20.90 24.71 32.81
CA PRO A 408 -21.24 23.46 33.48
C PRO A 408 -22.46 23.65 34.40
N ASP A 409 -23.21 22.57 34.69
CA ASP A 409 -24.38 22.67 35.58
C ASP A 409 -24.00 22.57 37.07
N GLU A 410 -22.92 21.86 37.38
CA GLU A 410 -22.33 21.78 38.71
C GLU A 410 -21.17 22.78 38.81
N GLU A 411 -20.94 23.39 39.98
CA GLU A 411 -19.76 24.22 40.27
C GLU A 411 -18.49 23.37 40.26
N SER A 412 -18.02 23.05 39.07
CA SER A 412 -16.71 22.47 38.80
C SER A 412 -15.67 23.59 38.76
N GLY A 413 -14.50 23.38 39.35
CA GLY A 413 -13.45 24.40 39.56
C GLY A 413 -13.11 25.30 38.36
N GLU A 414 -12.39 26.40 38.62
CA GLU A 414 -12.08 27.38 37.57
C GLU A 414 -11.32 26.74 36.40
N ILE A 415 -11.95 26.77 35.20
CA ILE A 415 -11.27 26.45 33.94
C ILE A 415 -10.17 27.51 33.77
N PRO A 416 -8.92 27.12 33.47
CA PRO A 416 -7.81 28.06 33.35
C PRO A 416 -8.13 29.14 32.31
N GLN A 417 -7.88 30.41 32.67
CA GLN A 417 -8.09 31.57 31.80
C GLN A 417 -7.05 31.61 30.67
N LEU A 418 -7.24 30.75 29.66
CA LEU A 418 -6.40 30.67 28.46
C LEU A 418 -7.12 31.34 27.29
N SER A 419 -6.34 31.90 26.35
CA SER A 419 -6.92 32.42 25.11
C SER A 419 -7.31 31.26 24.18
N ILE A 420 -8.54 31.28 23.67
CA ILE A 420 -9.11 30.16 22.90
C ILE A 420 -9.44 30.58 21.48
N SER A 421 -9.01 29.77 20.50
CA SER A 421 -9.46 29.85 19.11
C SER A 421 -10.35 28.67 18.79
N TYR A 422 -11.51 28.91 18.17
CA TYR A 422 -12.52 27.88 17.90
C TYR A 422 -12.90 27.81 16.42
N LYS A 423 -12.77 26.62 15.83
CA LYS A 423 -13.35 26.26 14.53
C LYS A 423 -14.67 25.51 14.75
N PRO A 424 -15.81 26.03 14.28
CA PRO A 424 -17.11 25.37 14.42
C PRO A 424 -17.28 24.18 13.46
N GLN A 425 -18.08 23.19 13.85
CA GLN A 425 -18.43 22.03 13.01
C GLN A 425 -19.12 22.47 11.71
N LYS A 426 -20.22 23.22 11.82
CA LYS A 426 -20.97 23.78 10.68
C LYS A 426 -20.41 25.15 10.29
N ILE A 427 -19.93 25.26 9.06
CA ILE A 427 -19.49 26.54 8.50
C ILE A 427 -20.52 27.00 7.48
N SER A 428 -21.06 28.20 7.70
CA SER A 428 -21.96 28.88 6.76
C SER A 428 -21.28 30.15 6.26
N PRO A 429 -21.29 30.43 4.95
CA PRO A 429 -20.70 31.65 4.40
C PRO A 429 -21.63 32.84 4.72
N LYS A 430 -21.40 33.52 5.83
CA LYS A 430 -22.20 34.71 6.22
C LYS A 430 -21.68 36.02 5.60
N SER A 431 -20.43 36.06 5.20
CA SER A 431 -19.77 37.28 4.73
C SER A 431 -19.82 37.39 3.20
N GLN A 432 -20.29 38.52 2.68
CA GLN A 432 -20.28 38.87 1.25
C GLN A 432 -18.92 39.42 0.76
N CYS A 433 -17.88 39.40 1.60
CA CYS A 433 -16.56 39.91 1.23
C CYS A 433 -15.70 38.86 0.50
N LYS A 434 -14.60 39.33 -0.08
CA LYS A 434 -13.56 38.44 -0.62
C LYS A 434 -12.82 37.71 0.50
N VAL A 435 -12.25 36.55 0.19
CA VAL A 435 -11.45 35.78 1.16
C VAL A 435 -10.26 36.61 1.69
N SER A 436 -9.59 37.36 0.81
CA SER A 436 -8.48 38.25 1.21
C SER A 436 -8.91 39.33 2.21
N GLU A 437 -10.09 39.92 2.01
CA GLU A 437 -10.67 40.91 2.93
C GLU A 437 -11.05 40.25 4.26
N LEU A 438 -11.64 39.06 4.23
CA LEU A 438 -11.97 38.29 5.43
C LEU A 438 -10.73 37.95 6.25
N LEU A 439 -9.66 37.46 5.60
CA LEU A 439 -8.40 37.14 6.26
C LEU A 439 -7.74 38.39 6.84
N ARG A 440 -7.67 39.49 6.08
CA ARG A 440 -7.11 40.76 6.57
C ARG A 440 -7.92 41.34 7.73
N ALA A 441 -9.25 41.21 7.71
CA ALA A 441 -10.12 41.70 8.78
C ALA A 441 -10.05 40.86 10.06
N LYS A 442 -9.80 39.55 9.96
CA LYS A 442 -9.81 38.64 11.13
C LYS A 442 -8.43 38.31 11.68
N ILE A 443 -7.40 38.29 10.83
CA ILE A 443 -6.04 37.87 11.18
C ILE A 443 -4.98 38.77 10.50
N PRO A 444 -5.01 40.10 10.72
CA PRO A 444 -4.13 41.04 10.01
C PRO A 444 -2.64 40.70 10.18
N ASP A 445 -2.20 40.43 11.41
CA ASP A 445 -0.78 40.18 11.73
C ASP A 445 -0.29 38.85 11.17
N ALA A 446 -1.06 37.77 11.41
CA ALA A 446 -0.72 36.44 10.92
C ALA A 446 -0.72 36.39 9.39
N PHE A 447 -1.63 37.11 8.72
CA PHE A 447 -1.70 37.13 7.26
C PHE A 447 -0.45 37.76 6.60
N ILE A 448 0.18 38.72 7.28
CA ILE A 448 1.41 39.37 6.81
C ILE A 448 2.65 38.51 7.13
N HIS A 449 2.60 37.71 8.19
CA HIS A 449 3.75 36.96 8.67
C HIS A 449 4.23 35.88 7.68
N PRO A 450 5.50 35.91 7.22
CA PRO A 450 6.02 34.96 6.23
C PRO A 450 5.94 33.50 6.65
N GLN A 451 6.14 33.19 7.95
CA GLN A 451 6.06 31.82 8.45
C GLN A 451 4.63 31.28 8.38
N PHE A 452 3.62 32.10 8.71
CA PHE A 452 2.22 31.68 8.62
C PHE A 452 1.81 31.42 7.17
N SER A 453 2.34 32.22 6.24
CA SER A 453 2.16 31.98 4.81
C SER A 453 2.78 30.64 4.36
N ALA A 454 3.99 30.32 4.82
CA ALA A 454 4.69 29.09 4.48
C ALA A 454 4.06 27.83 5.13
N ASP A 455 3.59 27.94 6.38
CA ASP A 455 3.10 26.81 7.16
C ASP A 455 1.60 26.55 6.97
N VAL A 456 0.80 27.59 6.72
CA VAL A 456 -0.67 27.50 6.67
C VAL A 456 -1.24 27.92 5.32
N LEU A 457 -0.96 29.13 4.83
CA LEU A 457 -1.65 29.66 3.63
C LEU A 457 -1.29 28.92 2.35
N LYS A 458 0.00 28.69 2.09
CA LYS A 458 0.48 27.98 0.88
C LYS A 458 0.08 26.50 0.90
N PRO A 459 0.27 25.73 1.99
CA PRO A 459 -0.11 24.32 2.00
C PRO A 459 -1.62 24.07 1.91
N LEU A 460 -2.44 25.01 2.39
CA LEU A 460 -3.90 24.97 2.21
C LEU A 460 -4.35 25.55 0.85
N ASP A 461 -3.42 25.94 -0.03
CA ASP A 461 -3.67 26.53 -1.35
C ASP A 461 -4.68 27.70 -1.32
N LEU A 462 -4.54 28.57 -0.31
CA LEU A 462 -5.41 29.74 -0.16
C LEU A 462 -5.07 30.87 -1.13
N ASP A 463 -3.88 30.86 -1.74
CA ASP A 463 -3.46 31.86 -2.71
C ASP A 463 -4.43 31.95 -3.91
N ASN A 464 -4.93 30.80 -4.36
CA ASN A 464 -5.92 30.72 -5.45
C ASN A 464 -7.34 31.20 -5.06
N LEU A 465 -7.62 31.29 -3.76
CA LEU A 465 -8.96 31.63 -3.23
C LEU A 465 -9.09 33.09 -2.79
N LYS A 466 -7.96 33.82 -2.67
CA LYS A 466 -7.91 35.21 -2.14
C LYS A 466 -8.88 36.18 -2.83
N ASP A 467 -9.06 36.03 -4.13
CA ASP A 467 -9.89 36.92 -4.96
C ASP A 467 -11.35 36.48 -5.07
N GLN A 468 -11.70 35.30 -4.57
CA GLN A 468 -13.05 34.76 -4.61
C GLN A 468 -13.89 35.29 -3.45
N GLU A 469 -15.19 35.38 -3.66
CA GLU A 469 -16.17 35.70 -2.62
C GLU A 469 -16.46 34.45 -1.79
N VAL A 470 -16.56 34.62 -0.47
CA VAL A 470 -16.74 33.51 0.48
C VAL A 470 -18.03 32.72 0.21
N GLN A 471 -19.05 33.36 -0.36
CA GLN A 471 -20.33 32.72 -0.72
C GLN A 471 -20.22 31.76 -1.90
N ASN A 472 -19.24 31.96 -2.79
CA ASN A 472 -19.07 31.15 -3.99
C ASN A 472 -18.08 29.99 -3.78
N LEU A 473 -17.48 29.88 -2.59
CA LEU A 473 -16.54 28.81 -2.27
C LEU A 473 -17.26 27.48 -2.13
N SER A 474 -16.63 26.41 -2.60
CA SER A 474 -17.06 25.04 -2.32
C SER A 474 -16.89 24.70 -0.82
N GLY A 475 -17.59 23.67 -0.34
CA GLY A 475 -17.51 23.24 1.06
C GLY A 475 -16.06 22.95 1.53
N GLY A 476 -15.24 22.31 0.67
CA GLY A 476 -13.83 22.04 0.98
C GLY A 476 -12.94 23.28 0.94
N GLU A 477 -13.20 24.24 0.05
CA GLU A 477 -12.52 25.55 0.04
C GLU A 477 -12.86 26.38 1.28
N LEU A 478 -14.15 26.43 1.62
CA LEU A 478 -14.64 27.13 2.81
C LEU A 478 -14.07 26.51 4.10
N GLN A 479 -13.95 25.18 4.15
CA GLN A 479 -13.30 24.48 5.25
C GLN A 479 -11.82 24.90 5.39
N ARG A 480 -11.06 24.97 4.29
CA ARG A 480 -9.65 25.41 4.31
C ARG A 480 -9.51 26.86 4.81
N VAL A 481 -10.40 27.75 4.39
CA VAL A 481 -10.44 29.14 4.88
C VAL A 481 -10.77 29.17 6.38
N ALA A 482 -11.72 28.36 6.85
CA ALA A 482 -12.07 28.27 8.27
C ALA A 482 -10.91 27.76 9.14
N LEU A 483 -10.13 26.78 8.64
CA LEU A 483 -8.93 26.31 9.32
C LEU A 483 -7.86 27.39 9.42
N ALA A 484 -7.59 28.13 8.34
CA ALA A 484 -6.64 29.24 8.39
C ALA A 484 -7.09 30.38 9.32
N LEU A 485 -8.38 30.70 9.37
CA LEU A 485 -8.93 31.67 10.33
C LEU A 485 -8.79 31.21 11.77
N CYS A 486 -8.92 29.90 12.03
CA CYS A 486 -8.73 29.34 13.37
C CYS A 486 -7.27 29.41 13.81
N LEU A 487 -6.34 28.96 12.95
CA LEU A 487 -4.91 28.94 13.24
C LEU A 487 -4.27 30.33 13.25
N GLY A 488 -4.81 31.28 12.49
CA GLY A 488 -4.28 32.64 12.43
C GLY A 488 -4.68 33.55 13.60
N LYS A 489 -5.69 33.16 14.40
CA LYS A 489 -6.06 33.90 15.61
C LYS A 489 -5.08 33.54 16.73
N PRO A 490 -4.46 34.52 17.40
CA PRO A 490 -3.57 34.24 18.53
C PRO A 490 -4.38 33.59 19.66
N ALA A 491 -4.05 32.34 19.97
CA ALA A 491 -4.65 31.58 21.05
C ALA A 491 -3.62 30.63 21.68
N ASP A 492 -3.84 30.28 22.95
CA ASP A 492 -3.08 29.27 23.68
C ASP A 492 -3.65 27.88 23.42
N VAL A 493 -4.98 27.78 23.33
CA VAL A 493 -5.71 26.54 23.05
C VAL A 493 -6.52 26.66 21.77
N TYR A 494 -6.30 25.74 20.83
CA TYR A 494 -7.05 25.66 19.58
C TYR A 494 -8.08 24.53 19.66
N LEU A 495 -9.35 24.86 19.49
CA LEU A 495 -10.46 23.92 19.50
C LEU A 495 -10.96 23.73 18.07
N ILE A 496 -10.71 22.55 17.49
CA ILE A 496 -11.00 22.27 16.08
C ILE A 496 -12.04 21.15 15.99
N ASP A 497 -13.27 21.50 15.64
CA ASP A 497 -14.37 20.55 15.53
C ASP A 497 -14.54 20.07 14.08
N GLU A 498 -14.26 18.78 13.82
CA GLU A 498 -14.31 18.10 12.52
C GLU A 498 -13.60 18.86 11.38
N PRO A 499 -12.25 18.91 11.39
CA PRO A 499 -11.48 19.47 10.29
C PRO A 499 -11.58 18.66 8.99
N SER A 500 -11.86 17.35 9.05
CA SER A 500 -11.96 16.47 7.87
C SER A 500 -13.21 16.64 6.99
N ALA A 501 -14.23 17.36 7.45
CA ALA A 501 -15.48 17.56 6.72
C ALA A 501 -15.25 18.20 5.33
N TYR A 502 -15.91 17.66 4.28
CA TYR A 502 -15.83 18.10 2.88
C TYR A 502 -14.45 18.04 2.20
N LEU A 503 -13.39 17.67 2.92
CA LEU A 503 -12.05 17.52 2.37
C LEU A 503 -11.87 16.14 1.74
N ASP A 504 -11.19 16.08 0.61
CA ASP A 504 -10.73 14.81 0.02
C ASP A 504 -9.55 14.22 0.82
N SER A 505 -9.19 12.98 0.53
CA SER A 505 -8.10 12.25 1.22
C SER A 505 -6.75 12.98 1.23
N GLU A 506 -6.44 13.74 0.17
CA GLU A 506 -5.18 14.49 0.06
C GLU A 506 -5.25 15.79 0.84
N GLN A 507 -6.35 16.53 0.70
CA GLN A 507 -6.60 17.75 1.47
C GLN A 507 -6.67 17.49 2.98
N ARG A 508 -7.28 16.37 3.41
CA ARG A 508 -7.30 15.95 4.83
C ARG A 508 -5.90 15.77 5.38
N LEU A 509 -5.02 15.09 4.66
CA LEU A 509 -3.66 14.84 5.14
C LEU A 509 -2.80 16.12 5.12
N HIS A 510 -2.97 16.99 4.13
CA HIS A 510 -2.35 18.31 4.15
C HIS A 510 -2.85 19.16 5.32
N ALA A 511 -4.16 19.20 5.58
CA ALA A 511 -4.73 19.90 6.73
C ALA A 511 -4.19 19.33 8.05
N ALA A 512 -4.09 18.00 8.17
CA ALA A 512 -3.51 17.34 9.34
C ALA A 512 -2.03 17.73 9.56
N LYS A 513 -1.24 17.77 8.48
CA LYS A 513 0.16 18.20 8.50
C LYS A 513 0.30 19.67 8.90
N VAL A 514 -0.57 20.54 8.39
CA VAL A 514 -0.59 21.98 8.73
C VAL A 514 -0.92 22.18 10.21
N ILE A 515 -1.98 21.54 10.72
CA ILE A 515 -2.37 21.62 12.13
C ILE A 515 -1.22 21.12 13.01
N LYS A 516 -0.69 19.93 12.74
CA LYS A 516 0.40 19.35 13.54
C LYS A 516 1.64 20.24 13.54
N ARG A 517 2.07 20.69 12.37
CA ARG A 517 3.26 21.52 12.22
C ARG A 517 3.11 22.88 12.89
N PHE A 518 1.96 23.54 12.72
CA PHE A 518 1.68 24.84 13.33
C PHE A 518 1.66 24.76 14.85
N ILE A 519 0.95 23.77 15.42
CA ILE A 519 0.82 23.60 16.87
C ILE A 519 2.18 23.28 17.52
N LEU A 520 2.98 22.41 16.89
CA LEU A 520 4.32 22.08 17.37
C LEU A 520 5.29 23.28 17.29
N HIS A 521 5.29 24.04 16.19
CA HIS A 521 6.16 25.22 16.06
C HIS A 521 5.74 26.36 17.00
N ALA A 522 4.44 26.60 17.15
CA ALA A 522 3.91 27.64 18.02
C ALA A 522 3.93 27.27 19.51
N LYS A 523 4.26 26.01 19.84
CA LYS A 523 4.25 25.44 21.20
C LYS A 523 2.90 25.60 21.91
N LYS A 524 1.81 25.43 21.17
CA LYS A 524 0.43 25.59 21.65
C LYS A 524 -0.24 24.24 21.85
N THR A 525 -1.47 24.24 22.37
CA THR A 525 -2.24 23.00 22.57
C THR A 525 -3.47 23.00 21.67
N ALA A 526 -3.84 21.83 21.13
CA ALA A 526 -5.04 21.70 20.31
C ALA A 526 -5.93 20.53 20.74
N PHE A 527 -7.23 20.79 20.88
CA PHE A 527 -8.26 19.75 20.98
C PHE A 527 -8.93 19.59 19.62
N VAL A 528 -8.81 18.41 19.04
CA VAL A 528 -9.33 18.13 17.69
C VAL A 528 -10.38 17.03 17.77
N VAL A 529 -11.61 17.30 17.35
CA VAL A 529 -12.63 16.26 17.15
C VAL A 529 -12.43 15.68 15.77
N GLU A 530 -12.19 14.37 15.70
CA GLU A 530 -12.04 13.66 14.44
C GLU A 530 -12.81 12.35 14.41
N HIS A 531 -13.20 11.99 13.19
CA HIS A 531 -13.86 10.73 12.87
C HIS A 531 -13.04 9.89 11.88
N ASP A 532 -12.11 10.52 11.15
CA ASP A 532 -11.21 9.81 10.25
C ASP A 532 -10.03 9.23 11.05
N PHE A 533 -9.93 7.90 11.07
CA PHE A 533 -8.86 7.18 11.76
C PHE A 533 -7.47 7.62 11.34
N ILE A 534 -7.28 7.88 10.04
CA ILE A 534 -5.96 8.22 9.51
C ILE A 534 -5.54 9.59 10.02
N MET A 535 -6.46 10.56 9.97
CA MET A 535 -6.21 11.91 10.46
C MET A 535 -6.04 11.94 11.98
N ALA A 536 -6.87 11.21 12.73
CA ALA A 536 -6.77 11.05 14.18
C ALA A 536 -5.42 10.46 14.59
N THR A 537 -4.97 9.38 13.94
CA THR A 537 -3.68 8.74 14.23
C THR A 537 -2.50 9.66 13.95
N TYR A 538 -2.60 10.47 12.89
CA TYR A 538 -1.52 11.37 12.49
C TYR A 538 -1.39 12.58 13.43
N LEU A 539 -2.52 13.13 13.87
CA LEU A 539 -2.60 14.30 14.74
C LEU A 539 -2.35 13.98 16.21
N ALA A 540 -2.90 12.87 16.73
CA ALA A 540 -3.00 12.62 18.15
C ALA A 540 -1.65 12.31 18.82
N ASP A 541 -1.35 13.05 19.89
CA ASP A 541 -0.39 12.66 20.91
C ASP A 541 -1.10 11.92 22.06
N ARG A 542 -2.28 12.44 22.44
CA ARG A 542 -3.21 11.84 23.42
C ARG A 542 -4.62 11.76 22.84
N VAL A 543 -5.40 10.85 23.39
CA VAL A 543 -6.76 10.58 22.93
C VAL A 543 -7.73 10.58 24.12
N VAL A 544 -8.83 11.30 23.97
CA VAL A 544 -9.99 11.23 24.86
C VAL A 544 -11.05 10.40 24.17
N VAL A 545 -11.46 9.32 24.81
CA VAL A 545 -12.49 8.41 24.29
C VAL A 545 -13.80 8.70 24.98
N PHE A 546 -14.81 9.00 24.19
CA PHE A 546 -16.19 9.11 24.65
C PHE A 546 -16.86 7.74 24.60
N SER A 547 -17.44 7.33 25.71
CA SER A 547 -18.25 6.12 25.84
C SER A 547 -19.66 6.46 26.31
N GLY A 548 -20.63 5.59 26.04
CA GLY A 548 -22.03 5.77 26.44
C GLY A 548 -22.99 5.59 25.28
N ASN A 549 -24.27 5.87 25.55
CA ASN A 549 -25.36 5.72 24.60
C ASN A 549 -25.65 7.07 23.91
N PRO A 550 -25.59 7.16 22.57
CA PRO A 550 -25.85 8.40 21.85
C PRO A 550 -27.20 9.03 22.23
N SER A 551 -27.21 10.34 22.48
CA SER A 551 -28.41 11.12 22.84
C SER A 551 -29.08 10.80 24.19
N SER A 552 -28.48 9.98 25.05
CA SER A 552 -28.95 9.76 26.43
C SER A 552 -27.89 10.08 27.47
N GLU A 553 -26.81 9.30 27.52
CA GLU A 553 -25.76 9.44 28.53
C GLU A 553 -24.40 9.22 27.88
N ALA A 554 -23.44 10.09 28.17
CA ALA A 554 -22.08 9.94 27.70
C ALA A 554 -21.06 10.33 28.77
N VAL A 555 -19.95 9.61 28.77
CA VAL A 555 -18.79 9.84 29.63
C VAL A 555 -17.59 10.14 28.75
N ALA A 556 -16.98 11.31 28.94
CA ALA A 556 -15.69 11.64 28.34
C ALA A 556 -14.59 11.22 29.31
N ALA A 557 -13.79 10.22 28.93
CA ALA A 557 -12.72 9.72 29.76
C ALA A 557 -11.54 10.71 29.85
N SER A 558 -10.75 10.61 30.92
CA SER A 558 -9.48 11.35 31.03
C SER A 558 -8.55 11.11 29.81
N PRO A 559 -7.73 12.08 29.39
CA PRO A 559 -6.89 11.92 28.20
C PRO A 559 -5.86 10.81 28.36
N GLN A 560 -5.84 9.83 27.46
CA GLN A 560 -4.95 8.66 27.52
C GLN A 560 -3.87 8.74 26.44
N SER A 561 -2.85 7.88 26.54
CA SER A 561 -1.88 7.72 25.45
C SER A 561 -2.58 7.24 24.17
N LEU A 562 -2.02 7.57 23.01
CA LEU A 562 -2.56 7.16 21.71
C LEU A 562 -2.87 5.65 21.64
N LEU A 563 -1.98 4.79 22.16
CA LEU A 563 -2.16 3.34 22.15
C LEU A 563 -3.37 2.92 23.01
N ASN A 564 -3.47 3.42 24.24
CA ASN A 564 -4.51 3.02 25.18
C ASN A 564 -5.87 3.57 24.76
N GLY A 565 -5.94 4.85 24.37
CA GLY A 565 -7.17 5.47 23.90
C GLY A 565 -7.70 4.79 22.64
N MET A 566 -6.82 4.47 21.67
CA MET A 566 -7.24 3.75 20.48
C MET A 566 -7.64 2.29 20.75
N ASN A 567 -6.97 1.59 21.67
CA ASN A 567 -7.39 0.25 22.08
C ASN A 567 -8.78 0.28 22.74
N LYS A 568 -9.04 1.25 23.63
CA LYS A 568 -10.35 1.41 24.28
C LYS A 568 -11.43 1.74 23.24
N PHE A 569 -11.16 2.67 22.32
CA PHE A 569 -12.10 3.04 21.27
C PHE A 569 -12.39 1.90 20.29
N LEU A 570 -11.36 1.17 19.86
CA LEU A 570 -11.52 0.03 18.93
C LEU A 570 -12.17 -1.18 19.59
N GLY A 571 -11.94 -1.39 20.89
CA GLY A 571 -12.65 -2.39 21.68
C GLY A 571 -14.16 -2.12 21.74
N LEU A 572 -14.59 -0.85 21.84
CA LEU A 572 -16.01 -0.48 21.77
C LEU A 572 -16.65 -0.75 20.40
N LEU A 573 -15.85 -0.83 19.34
CA LEU A 573 -16.31 -1.06 17.96
C LEU A 573 -16.16 -2.51 17.50
N ASP A 574 -15.62 -3.41 18.34
CA ASP A 574 -15.29 -4.80 18.02
C ASP A 574 -14.44 -4.97 16.74
N ILE A 575 -13.53 -4.03 16.50
CA ILE A 575 -12.71 -3.98 15.28
C ILE A 575 -11.23 -3.92 15.62
N THR A 576 -10.43 -4.57 14.79
CA THR A 576 -8.98 -4.58 14.93
C THR A 576 -8.30 -3.92 13.75
N PHE A 577 -7.22 -3.19 14.04
CA PHE A 577 -6.34 -2.58 13.04
C PHE A 577 -4.97 -3.26 13.02
N ARG A 578 -4.32 -3.22 11.86
CA ARG A 578 -2.93 -3.63 11.65
C ARG A 578 -2.19 -2.53 10.90
N ARG A 579 -0.86 -2.46 11.01
CA ARG A 579 -0.05 -1.59 10.14
C ARG A 579 0.26 -2.29 8.83
N ASP A 580 0.16 -1.57 7.72
CA ASP A 580 0.80 -2.03 6.49
C ASP A 580 2.33 -1.88 6.62
N PRO A 581 3.13 -2.90 6.26
CA PRO A 581 4.57 -2.86 6.44
C PRO A 581 5.29 -1.84 5.55
N ASN A 582 4.68 -1.36 4.47
CA ASN A 582 5.36 -0.49 3.50
C ASN A 582 5.27 1.00 3.89
N ASN A 583 4.08 1.47 4.29
CA ASN A 583 3.82 2.89 4.56
C ASN A 583 3.33 3.17 5.99
N PHE A 584 3.29 2.15 6.86
CA PHE A 584 2.84 2.22 8.26
C PHE A 584 1.39 2.68 8.45
N ARG A 585 0.59 2.68 7.38
CA ARG A 585 -0.83 3.06 7.42
C ARG A 585 -1.64 2.09 8.31
N PRO A 586 -2.59 2.57 9.12
CA PRO A 586 -3.57 1.72 9.80
C PRO A 586 -4.52 1.08 8.77
N ARG A 587 -4.64 -0.24 8.84
CA ARG A 587 -5.46 -1.08 7.96
C ARG A 587 -6.46 -1.86 8.79
N ILE A 588 -7.73 -1.74 8.45
CA ILE A 588 -8.81 -2.45 9.13
C ILE A 588 -8.81 -3.95 8.74
N ASN A 589 -9.07 -4.83 9.69
CA ASN A 589 -9.24 -6.25 9.40
C ASN A 589 -10.69 -6.54 8.99
N LYS A 590 -10.90 -7.20 7.84
CA LYS A 590 -12.22 -7.69 7.43
C LYS A 590 -12.74 -8.73 8.42
N LEU A 591 -14.03 -8.67 8.75
CA LEU A 591 -14.70 -9.65 9.61
C LEU A 591 -14.48 -11.07 9.05
N ASN A 592 -14.29 -12.06 9.93
CA ASN A 592 -14.03 -13.48 9.58
C ASN A 592 -12.75 -13.81 8.80
N SER A 593 -11.80 -12.88 8.67
CA SER A 593 -10.47 -13.21 8.11
C SER A 593 -9.76 -14.25 9.00
N VAL A 594 -9.01 -15.20 8.42
CA VAL A 594 -8.17 -16.17 9.17
C VAL A 594 -7.26 -15.48 10.19
N LYS A 595 -6.87 -14.23 9.91
CA LYS A 595 -6.10 -13.40 10.83
C LYS A 595 -6.93 -12.96 12.05
N VAL A 596 -8.23 -12.67 11.87
CA VAL A 596 -9.19 -12.44 12.97
C VAL A 596 -9.44 -13.72 13.77
N THR A 597 -9.46 -14.89 13.13
CA THR A 597 -9.56 -16.18 13.86
C THR A 597 -8.31 -16.46 14.70
N ARG A 598 -7.10 -16.10 14.23
CA ARG A 598 -5.90 -16.06 15.08
C ARG A 598 -5.97 -14.96 16.16
N LEU A 599 -6.72 -13.89 15.92
CA LEU A 599 -6.99 -12.81 16.90
C LEU A 599 -8.07 -13.18 17.93
N LEU A 600 -8.83 -14.29 17.81
CA LEU A 600 -9.74 -14.74 18.89
C LEU A 600 -8.98 -15.04 20.19
N TYR A 601 -7.73 -15.50 20.10
CA TYR A 601 -6.82 -15.61 21.26
C TYR A 601 -6.40 -14.25 21.84
N PHE A 602 -6.57 -13.15 21.10
CA PHE A 602 -6.14 -11.79 21.47
C PHE A 602 -7.28 -10.87 21.88
N PHE A 603 -8.55 -11.19 21.57
CA PHE A 603 -9.69 -10.60 22.28
C PHE A 603 -9.51 -10.78 23.80
N ALA A 604 -8.89 -11.88 24.23
CA ALA A 604 -8.51 -12.12 25.63
C ALA A 604 -7.34 -11.24 26.14
N ALA A 605 -6.63 -10.52 25.27
CA ALA A 605 -5.45 -9.73 25.62
C ALA A 605 -5.64 -8.19 25.47
N ASN A 606 -6.85 -7.71 25.14
CA ASN A 606 -7.21 -6.28 25.04
C ASN A 606 -6.32 -5.41 24.12
N CYS A 607 -5.69 -5.99 23.09
CA CYS A 607 -4.85 -5.27 22.12
C CYS A 607 -5.53 -5.15 20.75
N PHE A 608 -6.12 -3.99 20.43
CA PHE A 608 -6.93 -3.76 19.23
C PHE A 608 -6.25 -2.90 18.14
N TYR A 609 -5.27 -2.05 18.50
CA TYR A 609 -4.74 -0.99 17.63
C TYR A 609 -3.40 -1.30 16.93
N TYR A 610 -2.52 -2.13 17.51
CA TYR A 610 -1.23 -2.48 16.90
C TYR A 610 -0.82 -3.94 17.13
N TYR A 611 -0.80 -4.74 16.07
CA TYR A 611 -0.07 -6.02 16.04
C TYR A 611 0.69 -6.17 14.71
N CYS A 612 1.97 -5.78 14.70
CA CYS A 612 2.93 -6.23 13.68
C CYS A 612 4.38 -5.98 14.11
N PHE A 613 4.81 -6.42 15.30
CA PHE A 613 6.26 -6.53 15.60
C PHE A 613 6.63 -7.62 16.63
N ILE A 614 5.68 -8.13 17.42
CA ILE A 614 5.97 -9.15 18.46
C ILE A 614 6.36 -10.53 17.87
N PHE A 615 6.15 -10.79 16.57
CA PHE A 615 6.56 -12.04 15.92
C PHE A 615 7.73 -11.91 14.92
N SER A 616 8.22 -10.70 14.63
CA SER A 616 9.34 -10.49 13.67
C SER A 616 10.61 -9.92 14.31
N ALA A 617 10.54 -9.37 15.52
CA ALA A 617 11.73 -9.13 16.34
C ALA A 617 11.83 -10.28 17.35
N GLY A 618 12.93 -11.04 17.32
CA GLY A 618 13.21 -12.18 18.22
C GLY A 618 13.39 -11.84 19.70
N TYR A 619 12.74 -10.77 20.18
CA TYR A 619 12.74 -10.31 21.56
C TYR A 619 11.31 -10.41 22.12
N GLY A 620 11.05 -11.42 22.97
CA GLY A 620 9.88 -11.41 23.86
C GLY A 620 8.99 -12.65 23.89
N ALA A 621 9.16 -13.62 22.97
CA ALA A 621 8.38 -14.87 23.00
C ALA A 621 8.61 -15.69 24.29
N GLU A 622 9.78 -15.57 24.92
CA GLU A 622 10.06 -16.17 26.23
C GLU A 622 9.43 -15.43 27.41
N LYS A 623 9.26 -14.10 27.34
CA LYS A 623 8.66 -13.32 28.45
C LYS A 623 7.15 -13.50 28.50
N VAL A 624 6.49 -13.60 27.34
CA VAL A 624 5.06 -13.92 27.23
C VAL A 624 4.79 -15.39 27.58
N ARG A 625 5.68 -16.33 27.23
CA ARG A 625 5.62 -17.72 27.73
C ARG A 625 5.86 -17.83 29.24
N LYS A 626 6.80 -17.07 29.81
CA LYS A 626 7.09 -17.08 31.27
C LYS A 626 5.98 -16.44 32.11
N LEU A 627 5.26 -15.43 31.60
CA LEU A 627 4.06 -14.87 32.24
C LEU A 627 2.86 -15.83 32.18
N PHE A 628 2.78 -16.69 31.17
CA PHE A 628 1.76 -17.75 31.06
C PHE A 628 2.06 -19.00 31.89
N LEU A 629 3.30 -19.15 32.40
CA LEU A 629 3.74 -20.29 33.21
C LEU A 629 3.77 -19.99 34.72
N SER A 630 3.45 -18.76 35.16
CA SER A 630 3.34 -18.44 36.59
C SER A 630 1.94 -18.82 37.12
N ARG A 631 1.94 -19.85 37.95
CA ARG A 631 0.82 -20.41 38.74
C ARG A 631 0.10 -19.32 39.56
N ARG A 632 -0.95 -18.67 39.02
CA ARG A 632 -1.93 -17.89 39.83
C ARG A 632 -3.28 -17.55 39.18
N LEU A 633 -3.59 -18.02 37.96
CA LEU A 633 -4.89 -17.73 37.30
C LEU A 633 -5.70 -18.98 36.85
N ILE A 634 -5.34 -20.17 37.32
CA ILE A 634 -5.95 -21.45 36.90
C ILE A 634 -7.23 -21.81 37.71
N ILE A 635 -7.64 -21.00 38.69
CA ILE A 635 -8.74 -21.33 39.62
C ILE A 635 -10.04 -20.51 39.40
N VAL A 636 -10.06 -19.54 38.48
CA VAL A 636 -11.25 -18.66 38.26
C VAL A 636 -11.95 -18.89 36.91
N TRP A 637 -11.45 -19.81 36.07
CA TRP A 637 -11.96 -20.06 34.71
C TRP A 637 -12.62 -21.43 34.48
N ILE A 638 -12.79 -22.23 35.55
CA ILE A 638 -13.48 -23.54 35.52
C ILE A 638 -14.96 -23.43 35.97
N GLY A 639 -15.43 -22.24 36.37
CA GLY A 639 -16.75 -22.04 37.02
C GLY A 639 -17.87 -21.44 36.16
N THR A 640 -17.62 -20.99 34.93
CA THR A 640 -18.57 -20.13 34.17
C THR A 640 -18.77 -20.54 32.70
N LEU A 641 -18.49 -21.80 32.36
CA LEU A 641 -18.69 -22.39 31.02
C LEU A 641 -19.68 -23.58 30.98
N THR A 642 -20.52 -23.70 32.01
CA THR A 642 -21.51 -24.78 32.18
C THR A 642 -22.98 -24.36 32.01
N SER A 643 -23.29 -23.10 31.65
CA SER A 643 -24.68 -22.63 31.61
C SER A 643 -25.21 -22.11 30.26
N CYS A 644 -24.36 -21.90 29.25
CA CYS A 644 -24.78 -21.47 27.90
C CYS A 644 -23.72 -22.01 26.91
N TYR A 645 -23.90 -23.10 26.17
CA TYR A 645 -24.66 -23.11 24.92
C TYR A 645 -24.92 -24.57 24.51
N LYS A 646 -25.92 -25.16 25.16
CA LYS A 646 -26.58 -26.43 24.82
C LYS A 646 -27.59 -26.29 23.65
N ALA A 647 -27.45 -25.27 22.80
CA ALA A 647 -28.51 -24.82 21.88
C ALA A 647 -28.12 -24.69 20.39
N ILE A 648 -26.91 -25.10 19.96
CA ILE A 648 -26.46 -24.94 18.54
C ILE A 648 -25.97 -26.28 17.92
N LEU A 649 -26.11 -27.40 18.63
CA LEU A 649 -25.67 -28.73 18.17
C LEU A 649 -26.83 -29.75 18.09
N ALA A 650 -27.83 -29.46 17.25
CA ALA A 650 -28.86 -30.41 16.81
C ALA A 650 -29.66 -29.74 15.66
N PRO A 651 -29.29 -29.93 14.37
CA PRO A 651 -29.56 -31.19 13.67
C PRO A 651 -28.55 -31.49 12.54
N LEU A 652 -27.59 -32.40 12.75
CA LEU A 652 -26.85 -33.07 11.65
C LEU A 652 -26.31 -34.46 12.06
N ARG A 653 -26.90 -35.04 13.11
CA ARG A 653 -26.72 -36.43 13.54
C ARG A 653 -27.86 -37.30 12.97
N MET A 654 -27.92 -37.51 11.65
CA MET A 654 -28.78 -38.58 11.07
C MET A 654 -28.53 -38.96 9.59
N ALA A 655 -27.43 -38.55 8.93
CA ALA A 655 -27.22 -38.83 7.50
C ALA A 655 -25.89 -39.52 7.13
N ALA A 656 -25.20 -40.17 8.07
CA ALA A 656 -23.94 -40.90 7.79
C ALA A 656 -23.94 -42.30 8.43
N ARG A 657 -24.85 -43.16 7.96
CA ARG A 657 -24.89 -44.61 8.20
C ARG A 657 -25.19 -45.30 6.87
N SER A 658 -24.20 -45.44 5.97
CA SER A 658 -24.34 -46.26 4.74
C SER A 658 -23.06 -46.40 3.88
N VAL A 659 -21.88 -45.88 4.26
CA VAL A 659 -20.65 -46.10 3.48
C VAL A 659 -19.48 -46.47 4.41
N VAL A 660 -19.63 -47.60 5.09
CA VAL A 660 -18.60 -48.22 5.95
C VAL A 660 -18.55 -49.71 5.59
N THR A 661 -18.24 -50.04 4.32
CA THR A 661 -18.07 -51.45 3.89
C THR A 661 -17.30 -51.63 2.57
N SER A 662 -16.37 -50.74 2.22
CA SER A 662 -15.58 -50.91 0.98
C SER A 662 -14.17 -50.28 0.96
N ILE A 663 -13.64 -49.84 2.11
CA ILE A 663 -12.27 -49.29 2.20
C ILE A 663 -11.46 -50.08 3.25
N SER A 664 -11.45 -51.39 3.08
CA SER A 664 -10.64 -52.34 3.87
C SER A 664 -9.72 -53.11 2.92
N ARG A 665 -8.72 -52.40 2.37
CA ARG A 665 -7.51 -52.91 1.67
C ARG A 665 -6.80 -51.69 1.04
N GLY A 666 -5.92 -51.04 1.80
CA GLY A 666 -5.16 -49.87 1.30
C GLY A 666 -4.42 -49.06 2.35
N LEU A 667 -4.74 -49.24 3.64
CA LEU A 667 -3.98 -48.63 4.74
C LEU A 667 -2.91 -49.60 5.26
N CYS A 668 -1.71 -49.53 4.70
CA CYS A 668 -0.47 -49.98 5.34
C CYS A 668 0.69 -49.12 4.83
N THR A 669 1.56 -48.69 5.77
CA THR A 669 2.76 -47.83 5.62
C THR A 669 2.43 -46.33 5.43
N SER A 670 2.87 -45.35 6.21
CA SER A 670 3.99 -45.12 7.15
C SER A 670 3.57 -43.91 8.03
N GLY A 671 3.82 -43.80 9.34
CA GLY A 671 5.10 -43.79 10.05
C GLY A 671 5.35 -42.39 10.62
N HIS A 672 5.23 -42.22 11.95
CA HIS A 672 5.61 -41.01 12.69
C HIS A 672 6.99 -40.47 12.24
N THR A 673 7.11 -39.22 11.78
CA THR A 673 8.42 -38.59 11.54
C THR A 673 8.44 -37.11 11.95
N SER A 674 9.57 -36.69 12.54
CA SER A 674 9.86 -35.42 13.20
C SER A 674 9.59 -34.15 12.38
N ILE A 675 9.06 -33.12 13.05
CA ILE A 675 8.64 -31.82 12.49
C ILE A 675 9.88 -30.95 12.23
N GLY A 676 10.53 -31.11 11.08
CA GLY A 676 11.65 -30.26 10.65
C GLY A 676 11.53 -29.87 9.17
N GLU A 677 12.05 -28.69 8.82
CA GLU A 677 11.93 -28.06 7.51
C GLU A 677 12.89 -28.68 6.49
N VAL A 678 12.43 -28.83 5.24
CA VAL A 678 13.28 -29.22 4.10
C VAL A 678 13.74 -27.96 3.37
N VAL A 679 15.05 -27.86 3.12
CA VAL A 679 15.68 -26.74 2.45
C VAL A 679 16.27 -27.19 1.12
N MET A 680 16.01 -26.43 0.04
CA MET A 680 16.61 -26.63 -1.28
C MET A 680 17.35 -25.38 -1.74
N SER A 681 18.57 -25.55 -2.24
CA SER A 681 19.39 -24.48 -2.80
C SER A 681 20.32 -25.00 -3.91
N GLY A 682 20.92 -24.10 -4.67
CA GLY A 682 21.83 -24.45 -5.75
C GLY A 682 22.90 -23.40 -6.03
N ILE A 683 24.01 -23.83 -6.63
CA ILE A 683 25.11 -22.95 -7.05
C ILE A 683 25.60 -23.33 -8.45
N GLN A 684 25.83 -22.32 -9.29
CA GLN A 684 26.39 -22.53 -10.63
C GLN A 684 27.91 -22.75 -10.57
N PRO A 685 28.45 -23.80 -11.22
CA PRO A 685 29.89 -24.02 -11.36
C PRO A 685 30.45 -23.03 -12.40
N SER A 686 30.83 -21.84 -11.93
CA SER A 686 31.27 -20.70 -12.76
C SER A 686 32.70 -20.28 -12.43
N GLY A 687 33.60 -21.22 -12.15
CA GLY A 687 34.95 -20.96 -11.65
C GLY A 687 35.06 -20.82 -10.12
N ARG A 688 36.22 -20.36 -9.64
CA ARG A 688 36.62 -20.32 -8.21
C ARG A 688 35.63 -19.53 -7.33
N MET A 689 35.40 -19.99 -6.10
CA MET A 689 34.47 -19.35 -5.15
C MET A 689 35.09 -18.10 -4.51
N HIS A 690 34.42 -16.96 -4.61
CA HIS A 690 34.81 -15.72 -3.96
C HIS A 690 34.06 -15.46 -2.66
N ILE A 691 34.56 -14.56 -1.82
CA ILE A 691 33.98 -14.24 -0.50
C ILE A 691 32.51 -13.80 -0.60
N GLY A 692 32.13 -13.12 -1.68
CA GLY A 692 30.73 -12.74 -1.93
C GLY A 692 29.79 -13.95 -2.07
N ASN A 693 30.24 -15.05 -2.68
CA ASN A 693 29.46 -16.29 -2.74
C ASN A 693 29.47 -17.03 -1.40
N TYR A 694 30.59 -16.99 -0.69
CA TYR A 694 30.71 -17.61 0.62
C TYR A 694 29.76 -16.97 1.65
N PHE A 695 29.87 -15.67 1.89
CA PHE A 695 29.06 -14.97 2.87
C PHE A 695 27.59 -14.80 2.45
N GLY A 696 27.33 -14.74 1.15
CA GLY A 696 25.99 -14.61 0.60
C GLY A 696 25.19 -15.92 0.52
N ALA A 697 25.86 -17.08 0.57
CA ALA A 697 25.19 -18.37 0.39
C ALA A 697 25.79 -19.50 1.25
N ALA A 698 27.09 -19.82 1.11
CA ALA A 698 27.69 -20.98 1.79
C ALA A 698 27.64 -20.90 3.32
N SER A 699 27.85 -19.71 3.89
CA SER A 699 27.76 -19.45 5.34
C SER A 699 26.35 -19.70 5.88
N GLN A 700 25.32 -19.37 5.09
CA GLN A 700 23.92 -19.60 5.43
C GLN A 700 23.59 -21.09 5.41
N TRP A 701 24.08 -21.82 4.41
CA TRP A 701 23.92 -23.27 4.33
C TRP A 701 24.60 -23.99 5.49
N LEU A 702 25.78 -23.53 5.90
CA LEU A 702 26.50 -24.11 7.05
C LEU A 702 25.70 -23.95 8.35
N ARG A 703 25.08 -22.79 8.55
CA ARG A 703 24.18 -22.55 9.69
C ARG A 703 22.93 -23.41 9.65
N LEU A 704 22.30 -23.54 8.47
CA LEU A 704 21.12 -24.38 8.28
C LEU A 704 21.42 -25.86 8.48
N GLN A 705 22.61 -26.34 8.10
CA GLN A 705 23.05 -27.70 8.38
C GLN A 705 23.12 -27.97 9.89
N SER A 706 23.56 -26.99 10.68
CA SER A 706 23.65 -27.07 12.15
C SER A 706 22.32 -26.81 12.86
N ASP A 707 21.32 -26.22 12.20
CA ASP A 707 20.05 -25.86 12.80
C ASP A 707 19.21 -27.13 13.12
N PRO A 708 18.72 -27.29 14.37
CA PRO A 708 17.82 -28.38 14.74
C PRO A 708 16.51 -28.41 13.95
N SER A 709 16.02 -27.25 13.51
CA SER A 709 14.78 -27.13 12.74
C SER A 709 14.93 -27.61 11.30
N CYS A 710 16.15 -27.66 10.75
CA CYS A 710 16.42 -28.16 9.41
C CYS A 710 16.54 -29.70 9.43
N ARG A 711 15.59 -30.37 8.76
CA ARG A 711 15.56 -31.84 8.59
C ARG A 711 16.53 -32.30 7.50
N ARG A 712 16.51 -31.63 6.35
CA ARG A 712 17.32 -32.00 5.19
C ARG A 712 17.68 -30.77 4.36
N LEU A 713 18.93 -30.71 3.92
CA LEU A 713 19.44 -29.67 3.03
C LEU A 713 19.86 -30.32 1.71
N TYR A 714 19.20 -29.96 0.62
CA TYR A 714 19.58 -30.35 -0.74
C TYR A 714 20.36 -29.22 -1.40
N LEU A 715 21.55 -29.53 -1.91
CA LEU A 715 22.44 -28.60 -2.59
C LEU A 715 22.82 -29.13 -3.97
N CYS A 716 22.29 -28.51 -5.03
CA CYS A 716 22.64 -28.89 -6.40
C CYS A 716 23.80 -28.05 -6.96
N ILE A 717 24.76 -28.71 -7.60
CA ILE A 717 25.70 -28.09 -8.53
C ILE A 717 24.97 -27.91 -9.86
N ALA A 718 24.57 -26.67 -10.15
CA ALA A 718 23.67 -26.29 -11.23
C ALA A 718 24.39 -26.18 -12.59
N ASP A 719 24.91 -27.31 -13.07
CA ASP A 719 25.69 -27.40 -14.31
C ASP A 719 24.85 -27.17 -15.58
N LEU A 720 23.57 -27.58 -15.61
CA LEU A 720 22.67 -27.27 -16.73
C LEU A 720 22.46 -25.76 -16.89
N HIS A 721 22.41 -25.02 -15.77
CA HIS A 721 22.30 -23.56 -15.82
C HIS A 721 23.60 -22.88 -16.29
N ALA A 722 24.76 -23.51 -16.07
CA ALA A 722 26.05 -22.97 -16.51
C ALA A 722 26.21 -22.97 -18.04
N LEU A 723 25.48 -23.85 -18.75
CA LEU A 723 25.46 -23.91 -20.22
C LEU A 723 25.01 -22.59 -20.88
N SER A 724 24.31 -21.71 -20.14
CA SER A 724 23.87 -20.41 -20.65
C SER A 724 24.99 -19.36 -20.80
N SER A 725 26.18 -19.63 -20.28
CA SER A 725 27.32 -18.71 -20.25
C SER A 725 28.62 -19.43 -20.58
N SER A 726 28.92 -19.57 -21.89
CA SER A 726 30.17 -20.05 -22.53
C SER A 726 30.82 -21.30 -21.89
N CYS A 727 30.59 -22.47 -22.49
CA CYS A 727 31.13 -23.74 -21.99
C CYS A 727 32.24 -24.29 -22.88
N ASP A 728 33.49 -24.07 -22.48
CA ASP A 728 34.53 -25.07 -22.72
C ASP A 728 34.20 -26.32 -21.87
N PRO A 729 33.98 -27.51 -22.47
CA PRO A 729 33.65 -28.73 -21.72
C PRO A 729 34.71 -29.11 -20.67
N GLU A 730 35.99 -28.85 -20.94
CA GLU A 730 37.08 -29.13 -20.00
C GLU A 730 37.05 -28.16 -18.80
N GLN A 731 36.74 -26.89 -19.05
CA GLN A 731 36.56 -25.90 -17.99
C GLN A 731 35.36 -26.23 -17.11
N LEU A 732 34.20 -26.59 -17.69
CA LEU A 732 33.01 -26.93 -16.92
C LEU A 732 33.25 -28.14 -16.00
N ARG A 733 33.93 -29.18 -16.50
CA ARG A 733 34.29 -30.36 -15.69
C ARG A 733 35.19 -29.96 -14.51
N ARG A 734 36.21 -29.14 -14.76
CA ARG A 734 37.07 -28.60 -13.69
C ARG A 734 36.30 -27.75 -12.69
N ASP A 735 35.36 -26.93 -13.15
CA ASP A 735 34.57 -26.04 -12.29
C ASP A 735 33.59 -26.80 -11.39
N VAL A 736 32.97 -27.88 -11.90
CA VAL A 736 32.12 -28.77 -11.09
C VAL A 736 32.92 -29.39 -9.95
N ILE A 737 34.10 -29.95 -10.24
CA ILE A 737 34.99 -30.53 -9.24
C ILE A 737 35.45 -29.46 -8.23
N THR A 738 35.93 -28.32 -8.73
CA THR A 738 36.44 -27.22 -7.88
C THR A 738 35.39 -26.63 -6.96
N MET A 739 34.17 -26.41 -7.48
CA MET A 739 33.05 -25.89 -6.69
C MET A 739 32.63 -26.89 -5.61
N THR A 740 32.53 -28.17 -5.96
CA THR A 740 32.18 -29.23 -5.01
C THR A 740 33.24 -29.33 -3.90
N ALA A 741 34.52 -29.32 -4.26
CA ALA A 741 35.63 -29.28 -3.31
C ALA A 741 35.52 -28.08 -2.35
N SER A 742 35.18 -26.90 -2.88
CA SER A 742 35.03 -25.67 -2.11
C SER A 742 33.87 -25.74 -1.10
N LEU A 743 32.72 -26.28 -1.49
CA LEU A 743 31.57 -26.48 -0.59
C LEU A 743 31.89 -27.48 0.52
N MET A 744 32.51 -28.61 0.16
CA MET A 744 32.94 -29.62 1.13
C MET A 744 34.00 -29.06 2.09
N ALA A 745 34.92 -28.24 1.59
CA ALA A 745 35.93 -27.57 2.40
C ALA A 745 35.35 -26.53 3.38
N CYS A 746 34.18 -25.96 3.06
CA CYS A 746 33.44 -25.08 3.97
C CYS A 746 32.71 -25.85 5.08
N GLY A 747 32.69 -27.19 5.04
CA GLY A 747 32.02 -28.04 6.04
C GLY A 747 30.62 -28.51 5.63
N LEU A 748 30.22 -28.31 4.37
CA LEU A 748 28.94 -28.81 3.86
C LEU A 748 29.07 -30.28 3.45
N GLY A 749 28.21 -31.15 3.99
CA GLY A 749 28.23 -32.56 3.67
C GLY A 749 27.29 -33.43 4.52
N PRO A 750 27.29 -34.75 4.27
CA PRO A 750 26.48 -35.70 5.02
C PRO A 750 26.77 -35.64 6.53
N PRO A 751 25.79 -35.96 7.40
CA PRO A 751 24.56 -36.69 7.08
C PRO A 751 23.33 -35.84 6.74
N LYS A 752 23.31 -34.53 7.02
CA LYS A 752 22.13 -33.66 6.79
C LYS A 752 22.09 -33.01 5.40
N CYS A 753 23.27 -32.75 4.82
CA CYS A 753 23.40 -32.08 3.53
C CYS A 753 23.68 -33.09 2.42
N VAL A 754 22.88 -33.02 1.35
CA VAL A 754 22.99 -33.86 0.15
C VAL A 754 23.50 -32.99 -0.99
N ILE A 755 24.75 -33.21 -1.42
CA ILE A 755 25.39 -32.48 -2.52
C ILE A 755 25.38 -33.35 -3.77
N PHE A 756 24.85 -32.85 -4.87
CA PHE A 756 24.75 -33.61 -6.12
C PHE A 756 24.87 -32.71 -7.35
N GLN A 757 25.24 -33.30 -8.48
CA GLN A 757 25.28 -32.62 -9.77
C GLN A 757 23.89 -32.64 -10.41
N GLN A 758 23.41 -31.48 -10.90
CA GLN A 758 22.04 -31.33 -11.42
C GLN A 758 21.79 -32.25 -12.62
N SER A 759 22.69 -32.31 -13.59
CA SER A 759 22.54 -33.16 -14.79
C SER A 759 22.52 -34.67 -14.49
N SER A 760 23.06 -35.12 -13.36
CA SER A 760 23.05 -36.53 -12.96
C SER A 760 21.67 -37.03 -12.53
N VAL A 761 20.70 -36.14 -12.29
CA VAL A 761 19.32 -36.49 -11.91
C VAL A 761 18.38 -36.14 -13.07
N SER A 762 18.01 -37.15 -13.87
CA SER A 762 17.19 -36.98 -15.09
C SER A 762 15.79 -36.39 -14.84
N CYS A 763 15.31 -36.42 -13.59
CA CYS A 763 14.02 -35.86 -13.19
C CYS A 763 13.91 -34.35 -13.46
N HIS A 764 15.03 -33.61 -13.41
CA HIS A 764 15.06 -32.16 -13.68
C HIS A 764 14.54 -31.81 -15.07
N GLY A 765 15.00 -32.53 -16.09
CA GLY A 765 14.57 -32.31 -17.48
C GLY A 765 13.10 -32.66 -17.70
N ASN A 766 12.63 -33.77 -17.11
CA ASN A 766 11.23 -34.18 -17.18
C ASN A 766 10.29 -33.17 -16.52
N MET A 767 10.66 -32.73 -15.31
CA MET A 767 9.89 -31.73 -14.57
C MET A 767 9.88 -30.38 -15.29
N TYR A 768 11.01 -29.96 -15.84
CA TYR A 768 11.11 -28.74 -16.65
C TYR A 768 10.11 -28.73 -17.81
N TRP A 769 9.99 -29.83 -18.55
CA TRP A 769 9.01 -29.95 -19.63
C TRP A 769 7.58 -29.81 -19.12
N LEU A 770 7.22 -30.55 -18.07
CA LEU A 770 5.87 -30.51 -17.48
C LEU A 770 5.52 -29.10 -17.01
N LEU A 771 6.41 -28.43 -16.27
CA LEU A 771 6.19 -27.07 -15.79
C LEU A 771 6.10 -26.06 -16.94
N GLY A 772 6.86 -26.26 -18.02
CA GLY A 772 6.80 -25.42 -19.21
C GLY A 772 5.40 -25.34 -19.83
N THR A 773 4.60 -26.40 -19.73
CA THR A 773 3.21 -26.42 -20.23
C THR A 773 2.25 -25.53 -19.41
N PHE A 774 2.66 -25.07 -18.23
CA PHE A 774 1.86 -24.20 -17.34
C PHE A 774 2.30 -22.73 -17.36
N VAL A 775 3.39 -22.42 -18.05
CA VAL A 775 3.93 -21.06 -18.16
C VAL A 775 3.55 -20.46 -19.50
N THR A 776 3.13 -19.19 -19.49
CA THR A 776 2.81 -18.47 -20.73
C THR A 776 3.97 -17.57 -21.15
N LEU A 777 4.10 -17.34 -22.45
CA LEU A 777 5.17 -16.53 -23.03
C LEU A 777 5.27 -15.10 -22.43
N PRO A 778 4.16 -14.35 -22.20
CA PRO A 778 4.23 -13.05 -21.55
C PRO A 778 4.79 -13.09 -20.12
N GLN A 779 4.50 -14.15 -19.35
CA GLN A 779 4.98 -14.27 -17.97
C GLN A 779 6.51 -14.29 -17.89
N LEU A 780 7.18 -14.91 -18.86
CA LEU A 780 8.64 -14.94 -18.95
C LEU A 780 9.21 -13.63 -19.51
N GLN A 781 8.55 -13.00 -20.50
CA GLN A 781 9.00 -11.73 -21.10
C GLN A 781 8.98 -10.53 -20.13
N HIS A 782 8.16 -10.60 -19.08
CA HIS A 782 8.09 -9.56 -18.04
C HIS A 782 9.18 -9.65 -16.97
N LEU A 783 9.94 -10.75 -16.91
CA LEU A 783 11.02 -10.89 -15.94
C LEU A 783 12.16 -9.92 -16.27
N THR A 784 12.57 -9.10 -15.30
CA THR A 784 13.58 -8.05 -15.50
C THR A 784 14.93 -8.64 -15.92
N HIS A 785 15.27 -9.80 -15.37
CA HIS A 785 16.54 -10.48 -15.62
C HIS A 785 16.71 -10.92 -17.09
N TYR A 786 15.61 -11.35 -17.74
CA TYR A 786 15.63 -11.66 -19.18
C TYR A 786 15.93 -10.39 -19.99
N ARG A 787 15.24 -9.27 -19.70
CA ARG A 787 15.43 -8.00 -20.39
C ARG A 787 16.86 -7.48 -20.24
N GLU A 788 17.41 -7.53 -19.02
CA GLU A 788 18.77 -7.11 -18.72
C GLU A 788 19.81 -7.97 -19.49
N LYS A 789 19.70 -9.30 -19.45
CA LYS A 789 20.66 -10.16 -20.15
C LYS A 789 20.49 -10.16 -21.67
N ALA A 790 19.26 -9.99 -22.17
CA ALA A 790 18.97 -9.90 -23.60
C ALA A 790 19.67 -8.71 -24.26
N THR A 791 19.89 -7.59 -23.55
CA THR A 791 20.62 -6.43 -24.10
C THR A 791 22.07 -6.72 -24.49
N LYS A 792 22.68 -7.81 -23.99
CA LYS A 792 24.03 -8.23 -24.38
C LYS A 792 24.09 -8.82 -25.80
N TYR A 793 22.95 -9.24 -26.36
CA TYR A 793 22.85 -9.85 -27.68
C TYR A 793 22.37 -8.80 -28.70
N LYS A 794 23.32 -8.12 -29.35
CA LYS A 794 23.06 -6.95 -30.22
C LYS A 794 22.13 -7.23 -31.41
N ASP A 795 22.06 -8.48 -31.87
CA ASP A 795 21.28 -8.87 -33.06
C ASP A 795 19.90 -9.45 -32.74
N GLY A 796 19.48 -9.44 -31.46
CA GLY A 796 18.24 -10.09 -31.03
C GLY A 796 18.28 -11.63 -31.02
N ASN A 797 19.40 -12.24 -31.42
CA ASN A 797 19.68 -13.69 -31.34
C ASN A 797 19.93 -14.14 -29.89
N VAL A 798 18.91 -13.99 -29.05
CA VAL A 798 18.93 -14.38 -27.64
C VAL A 798 18.72 -15.91 -27.54
N PRO A 799 19.61 -16.66 -26.88
CA PRO A 799 19.44 -18.10 -26.70
C PRO A 799 18.12 -18.45 -25.99
N LEU A 800 17.39 -19.46 -26.47
CA LEU A 800 16.13 -19.91 -25.83
C LEU A 800 16.32 -20.30 -24.37
N GLY A 801 17.45 -20.93 -24.03
CA GLY A 801 17.77 -21.29 -22.64
C GLY A 801 17.81 -20.08 -21.71
N LEU A 802 18.22 -18.90 -22.19
CA LEU A 802 18.19 -17.66 -21.40
C LEU A 802 16.75 -17.20 -21.09
N PHE A 803 15.80 -17.54 -21.95
CA PHE A 803 14.39 -17.22 -21.78
C PHE A 803 13.67 -18.23 -20.87
N THR A 804 14.02 -19.52 -20.97
CA THR A 804 13.30 -20.61 -20.29
C THR A 804 13.95 -21.10 -18.98
N TYR A 805 15.18 -20.69 -18.65
CA TYR A 805 15.83 -21.12 -17.40
C TYR A 805 15.03 -20.84 -16.11
N PRO A 806 14.15 -19.80 -15.99
CA PRO A 806 13.29 -19.64 -14.82
C PRO A 806 12.38 -20.85 -14.56
N VAL A 807 11.97 -21.55 -15.61
CA VAL A 807 11.17 -22.79 -15.51
C VAL A 807 12.04 -23.94 -15.03
N LEU A 808 13.30 -24.01 -15.48
CA LEU A 808 14.26 -25.00 -14.99
C LEU A 808 14.56 -24.78 -13.50
N GLN A 809 14.75 -23.53 -13.07
CA GLN A 809 14.89 -23.21 -11.63
C GLN A 809 13.66 -23.63 -10.81
N ALA A 810 12.45 -23.47 -11.36
CA ALA A 810 11.24 -23.95 -10.70
C ALA A 810 11.22 -25.49 -10.57
N ALA A 811 11.71 -26.21 -11.59
CA ALA A 811 11.86 -27.66 -11.56
C ALA A 811 12.87 -28.09 -10.47
N ASP A 812 14.02 -27.43 -10.42
CA ASP A 812 15.08 -27.70 -9.43
C ASP A 812 14.56 -27.56 -8.00
N ILE A 813 13.66 -26.59 -7.75
CA ILE A 813 13.09 -26.35 -6.43
C ILE A 813 11.98 -27.37 -6.12
N LEU A 814 11.00 -27.54 -7.01
CA LEU A 814 9.77 -28.28 -6.71
C LEU A 814 9.97 -29.80 -6.58
N LEU A 815 10.99 -30.37 -7.23
CA LEU A 815 11.30 -31.80 -7.14
C LEU A 815 11.60 -32.28 -5.72
N TYR A 816 12.09 -31.41 -4.84
CA TYR A 816 12.48 -31.75 -3.47
C TYR A 816 11.47 -31.30 -2.41
N ARG A 817 10.31 -30.77 -2.83
CA ARG A 817 9.21 -30.33 -1.95
C ARG A 817 9.68 -29.47 -0.75
N PRO A 818 10.44 -28.39 -0.95
CA PRO A 818 11.04 -27.62 0.13
C PRO A 818 10.02 -26.73 0.86
N ASP A 819 10.23 -26.55 2.16
CA ASP A 819 9.53 -25.56 2.99
C ASP A 819 10.16 -24.17 2.88
N VAL A 820 11.49 -24.14 2.70
CA VAL A 820 12.31 -22.93 2.68
C VAL A 820 13.31 -22.96 1.54
N VAL A 821 13.46 -21.83 0.85
CA VAL A 821 14.47 -21.63 -0.20
C VAL A 821 15.26 -20.36 0.13
N PRO A 822 16.54 -20.47 0.48
CA PRO A 822 17.42 -19.32 0.68
C PRO A 822 17.75 -18.70 -0.68
N VAL A 823 17.37 -17.44 -0.86
CA VAL A 823 17.62 -16.70 -2.10
C VAL A 823 18.05 -15.27 -1.83
N GLY A 824 18.93 -14.76 -2.68
CA GLY A 824 19.24 -13.33 -2.74
C GLY A 824 18.06 -12.50 -3.26
N GLU A 825 18.07 -11.20 -2.97
CA GLU A 825 17.05 -10.26 -3.43
C GLU A 825 16.84 -10.30 -4.95
N ASP A 826 17.93 -10.49 -5.70
CA ASP A 826 17.96 -10.58 -7.17
C ASP A 826 17.15 -11.78 -7.71
N GLN A 827 16.96 -12.82 -6.91
CA GLN A 827 16.24 -14.03 -7.31
C GLN A 827 14.77 -14.06 -6.81
N THR A 828 14.31 -12.99 -6.16
CA THR A 828 12.94 -12.90 -5.61
C THR A 828 11.86 -13.09 -6.68
N GLN A 829 12.07 -12.56 -7.90
CA GLN A 829 11.10 -12.72 -8.99
C GLN A 829 10.98 -14.18 -9.45
N HIS A 830 12.10 -14.92 -9.52
CA HIS A 830 12.12 -16.34 -9.89
C HIS A 830 11.39 -17.20 -8.85
N LEU A 831 11.64 -16.96 -7.56
CA LEU A 831 10.94 -17.69 -6.50
C LEU A 831 9.43 -17.40 -6.50
N ARG A 832 9.00 -16.18 -6.84
CA ARG A 832 7.57 -15.86 -7.03
C ARG A 832 6.95 -16.64 -8.19
N LEU A 833 7.67 -16.81 -9.31
CA LEU A 833 7.22 -17.67 -10.42
C LEU A 833 7.05 -19.12 -9.94
N THR A 834 8.00 -19.66 -9.20
CA THR A 834 7.93 -21.02 -8.62
C THR A 834 6.73 -21.17 -7.68
N GLN A 835 6.50 -20.22 -6.77
CA GLN A 835 5.33 -20.23 -5.88
C GLN A 835 4.01 -20.16 -6.67
N LYS A 836 3.96 -19.38 -7.75
CA LYS A 836 2.79 -19.29 -8.62
C LYS A 836 2.51 -20.62 -9.32
N LEU A 837 3.54 -21.29 -9.84
CA LEU A 837 3.42 -22.60 -10.48
C LEU A 837 2.93 -23.66 -9.49
N ALA A 838 3.54 -23.73 -8.29
CA ALA A 838 3.11 -24.65 -7.24
C ALA A 838 1.64 -24.46 -6.86
N ARG A 839 1.20 -23.20 -6.65
CA ARG A 839 -0.22 -22.89 -6.37
C ARG A 839 -1.13 -23.29 -7.52
N SER A 840 -0.74 -22.98 -8.76
CA SER A 840 -1.55 -23.24 -9.95
C SER A 840 -1.76 -24.75 -10.16
N LEU A 841 -0.71 -25.55 -9.96
CA LEU A 841 -0.78 -27.01 -10.05
C LEU A 841 -1.63 -27.62 -8.93
N ASN A 842 -1.44 -27.17 -7.69
CA ASN A 842 -2.24 -27.64 -6.55
C ASN A 842 -3.74 -27.34 -6.74
N VAL A 843 -4.07 -26.14 -7.24
CA VAL A 843 -5.46 -25.74 -7.54
C VAL A 843 -6.03 -26.54 -8.70
N ARG A 844 -5.29 -26.66 -9.81
CA ARG A 844 -5.76 -27.35 -11.02
C ARG A 844 -6.06 -28.82 -10.77
N TYR A 845 -5.20 -29.52 -10.04
CA TYR A 845 -5.32 -30.95 -9.78
C TYR A 845 -5.98 -31.29 -8.44
N LYS A 846 -6.45 -30.28 -7.69
CA LYS A 846 -7.13 -30.45 -6.38
C LYS A 846 -6.38 -31.36 -5.42
N SER A 847 -5.05 -31.30 -5.44
CA SER A 847 -4.16 -32.17 -4.67
C SER A 847 -3.02 -31.34 -4.08
N ALA A 848 -2.58 -31.69 -2.87
CA ALA A 848 -1.43 -31.07 -2.20
C ALA A 848 -0.11 -31.62 -2.79
N LEU A 849 0.08 -31.43 -4.10
CA LEU A 849 1.24 -31.93 -4.84
C LEU A 849 2.54 -31.29 -4.33
N PHE A 850 2.53 -29.98 -4.07
CA PHE A 850 3.72 -29.25 -3.64
C PHE A 850 3.45 -28.35 -2.42
N PRO A 851 4.33 -28.30 -1.42
CA PRO A 851 4.33 -27.19 -0.46
C PRO A 851 4.67 -25.88 -1.16
N ILE A 852 4.23 -24.76 -0.58
CA ILE A 852 4.56 -23.43 -1.11
C ILE A 852 5.85 -22.92 -0.43
N PRO A 853 7.00 -22.89 -1.13
CA PRO A 853 8.28 -22.59 -0.50
C PRO A 853 8.33 -21.15 0.02
N ARG A 854 8.84 -20.96 1.24
CA ARG A 854 9.09 -19.64 1.82
C ARG A 854 10.47 -19.13 1.45
N GLN A 855 10.55 -17.82 1.20
CA GLN A 855 11.83 -17.14 0.97
C GLN A 855 12.58 -16.96 2.29
N MET A 856 13.86 -17.34 2.31
CA MET A 856 14.78 -16.95 3.39
C MET A 856 15.83 -16.00 2.82
N MET A 857 15.93 -14.81 3.41
CA MET A 857 16.92 -13.81 3.01
C MET A 857 18.28 -14.16 3.60
N ALA A 858 19.34 -14.00 2.81
CA ALA A 858 20.72 -14.08 3.31
C ALA A 858 21.00 -12.92 4.27
N GLN A 859 21.75 -13.15 5.35
CA GLN A 859 22.16 -12.08 6.26
C GLN A 859 23.05 -11.03 5.59
N TRP A 860 23.83 -11.43 4.58
CA TRP A 860 24.78 -10.56 3.88
C TRP A 860 24.51 -10.56 2.37
N PRO A 861 23.41 -9.92 1.91
CA PRO A 861 22.91 -10.14 0.55
C PRO A 861 23.78 -9.52 -0.57
N ARG A 862 24.68 -8.58 -0.26
CA ARG A 862 25.46 -7.84 -1.29
C ARG A 862 26.84 -7.38 -0.81
N ILE A 863 27.82 -8.29 -0.81
CA ILE A 863 29.24 -7.90 -0.78
C ILE A 863 29.62 -7.32 -2.16
N LYS A 864 30.15 -6.09 -2.16
CA LYS A 864 30.49 -5.33 -3.36
C LYS A 864 31.94 -5.58 -3.78
N SER A 865 32.26 -5.28 -5.04
CA SER A 865 33.61 -5.38 -5.59
C SER A 865 34.57 -4.45 -4.84
N LEU A 866 35.79 -4.92 -4.54
CA LEU A 866 36.82 -4.11 -3.87
C LEU A 866 37.28 -2.92 -4.74
N ARG A 867 37.08 -3.01 -6.06
CA ARG A 867 37.49 -2.01 -7.05
C ARG A 867 36.31 -1.22 -7.61
N ASN A 868 35.08 -1.61 -7.30
CA ASN A 868 33.89 -0.87 -7.70
C ASN A 868 32.76 -1.08 -6.67
N PRO A 869 32.63 -0.21 -5.66
CA PRO A 869 31.58 -0.30 -4.63
C PRO A 869 30.15 -0.16 -5.16
N ALA A 870 29.95 0.19 -6.43
CA ALA A 870 28.63 0.20 -7.06
C ALA A 870 28.24 -1.16 -7.67
N LYS A 871 29.22 -2.03 -7.96
CA LYS A 871 28.99 -3.37 -8.52
C LYS A 871 29.07 -4.46 -7.46
N LYS A 872 28.22 -5.48 -7.59
CA LYS A 872 28.35 -6.74 -6.83
C LYS A 872 29.68 -7.40 -7.20
N MET A 873 30.35 -8.01 -6.22
CA MET A 873 31.55 -8.79 -6.50
C MET A 873 31.23 -9.89 -7.53
N SER A 874 31.93 -9.88 -8.65
CA SER A 874 31.67 -10.74 -9.79
C SER A 874 32.97 -11.26 -10.38
N LYS A 875 32.97 -12.53 -10.78
CA LYS A 875 34.10 -13.17 -11.47
C LYS A 875 34.36 -12.61 -12.87
N SER A 876 33.40 -11.86 -13.42
CA SER A 876 33.47 -11.22 -14.74
C SER A 876 33.81 -9.73 -14.68
N ASP A 877 34.20 -9.21 -13.51
CA ASP A 877 34.77 -7.85 -13.44
C ASP A 877 36.11 -7.80 -14.21
N ASP A 878 36.32 -6.73 -14.97
CA ASP A 878 37.54 -6.51 -15.78
C ASP A 878 38.81 -6.50 -14.91
N ASP A 879 38.68 -6.15 -13.63
CA ASP A 879 39.77 -6.11 -12.66
C ASP A 879 39.68 -7.29 -11.68
N VAL A 880 40.55 -8.28 -11.88
CA VAL A 880 40.67 -9.49 -11.03
C VAL A 880 40.92 -9.12 -9.56
N LYS A 881 41.52 -7.96 -9.27
CA LYS A 881 41.76 -7.47 -7.90
C LYS A 881 40.49 -7.02 -7.19
N GLY A 882 39.36 -6.91 -7.91
CA GLY A 882 38.04 -6.63 -7.36
C GLY A 882 37.45 -7.78 -6.53
N CYS A 883 37.96 -9.00 -6.66
CA CYS A 883 37.47 -10.20 -5.99
C CYS A 883 38.49 -10.76 -5.00
N VAL A 884 38.05 -11.45 -3.95
CA VAL A 884 38.91 -12.28 -3.09
C VAL A 884 38.36 -13.70 -3.12
N TYR A 885 39.21 -14.68 -3.42
CA TYR A 885 38.82 -16.09 -3.44
C TYR A 885 39.08 -16.76 -2.09
N VAL A 886 38.25 -17.74 -1.74
CA VAL A 886 38.35 -18.44 -0.45
C VAL A 886 39.59 -19.33 -0.33
N ASP A 887 40.22 -19.65 -1.46
CA ASP A 887 41.44 -20.45 -1.58
C ASP A 887 42.68 -19.60 -1.94
N ASP A 888 42.55 -18.26 -1.97
CA ASP A 888 43.69 -17.37 -2.24
C ASP A 888 44.75 -17.46 -1.12
N PRO A 889 46.07 -17.44 -1.43
CA PRO A 889 47.14 -17.33 -0.46
C PRO A 889 47.07 -16.06 0.40
N PRO A 890 47.64 -16.03 1.62
CA PRO A 890 47.54 -14.86 2.51
C PRO A 890 48.15 -13.61 1.86
N GLU A 891 49.21 -13.78 1.07
CA GLU A 891 49.89 -12.69 0.37
C GLU A 891 48.96 -12.05 -0.67
N VAL A 892 48.16 -12.87 -1.37
CA VAL A 892 47.20 -12.41 -2.38
C VAL A 892 46.00 -11.70 -1.72
N ILE A 893 45.49 -12.24 -0.61
CA ILE A 893 44.42 -11.59 0.17
C ILE A 893 44.88 -10.20 0.62
N LEU A 894 46.08 -10.12 1.21
CA LEU A 894 46.69 -8.86 1.66
C LEU A 894 46.84 -7.86 0.51
N GLU A 895 47.36 -8.31 -0.65
CA GLU A 895 47.53 -7.45 -1.81
C GLU A 895 46.19 -6.86 -2.30
N ARG A 896 45.14 -7.69 -2.39
CA ARG A 896 43.83 -7.26 -2.90
C ARG A 896 43.10 -6.34 -1.93
N VAL A 897 43.14 -6.63 -0.63
CA VAL A 897 42.52 -5.77 0.40
C VAL A 897 43.26 -4.42 0.49
N LYS A 898 44.60 -4.40 0.41
CA LYS A 898 45.37 -3.14 0.33
C LYS A 898 44.95 -2.27 -0.85
N LYS A 899 44.65 -2.88 -2.01
CA LYS A 899 44.24 -2.19 -3.25
C LYS A 899 42.74 -1.86 -3.33
N ALA A 900 41.96 -2.15 -2.28
CA ALA A 900 40.54 -1.81 -2.22
C ALA A 900 40.34 -0.28 -2.24
N ILE A 901 39.32 0.19 -2.95
CA ILE A 901 38.97 1.61 -3.05
C ILE A 901 38.41 2.10 -1.71
N THR A 902 39.04 3.14 -1.17
CA THR A 902 38.57 3.92 -0.03
C THR A 902 38.66 5.40 -0.40
N ASP A 903 37.90 6.22 0.30
CA ASP A 903 37.98 7.67 0.18
C ASP A 903 39.24 8.23 0.88
N PHE A 904 39.39 9.56 0.84
CA PHE A 904 40.54 10.27 1.42
C PHE A 904 40.44 10.48 2.94
N VAL A 905 39.30 10.13 3.55
CA VAL A 905 39.08 10.28 4.99
C VAL A 905 39.71 9.10 5.74
N SER A 906 40.63 9.40 6.65
CA SER A 906 41.40 8.40 7.40
C SER A 906 40.62 7.66 8.48
N ALA A 907 39.52 8.23 8.99
CA ALA A 907 38.67 7.61 10.00
C ALA A 907 37.84 6.45 9.43
N VAL A 908 37.54 5.44 10.26
CA VAL A 908 36.65 4.31 9.92
C VAL A 908 35.23 4.63 10.38
N THR A 909 34.36 5.05 9.47
CA THR A 909 32.93 5.33 9.77
C THR A 909 32.01 4.55 8.83
N TYR A 910 30.80 4.22 9.30
CA TYR A 910 29.81 3.47 8.54
C TYR A 910 28.77 4.39 7.89
N GLU A 911 29.09 4.88 6.71
CA GLU A 911 28.22 5.75 5.91
C GLU A 911 28.03 5.11 4.51
N PRO A 912 27.02 4.25 4.32
CA PRO A 912 26.87 3.46 3.10
C PRO A 912 26.54 4.28 1.84
N GLU A 913 26.00 5.49 1.98
CA GLU A 913 25.71 6.40 0.86
C GLU A 913 26.91 7.30 0.53
N GLU A 914 27.55 7.92 1.53
CA GLU A 914 28.65 8.87 1.33
C GLU A 914 30.01 8.17 1.15
N ARG A 915 30.25 7.07 1.89
CA ARG A 915 31.53 6.33 1.94
C ARG A 915 31.35 4.85 1.55
N PRO A 916 30.85 4.53 0.34
CA PRO A 916 30.46 3.17 -0.04
C PRO A 916 31.61 2.15 -0.05
N GLY A 917 32.86 2.60 -0.27
CA GLY A 917 34.05 1.75 -0.21
C GLY A 917 34.38 1.28 1.20
N VAL A 918 34.43 2.21 2.16
CA VAL A 918 34.68 1.91 3.57
C VAL A 918 33.53 1.11 4.18
N ALA A 919 32.28 1.48 3.89
CA ALA A 919 31.11 0.71 4.32
C ALA A 919 31.11 -0.73 3.78
N ASN A 920 31.63 -0.97 2.56
CA ASN A 920 31.78 -2.32 2.02
C ASN A 920 32.81 -3.14 2.82
N LEU A 921 33.95 -2.55 3.18
CA LEU A 921 34.99 -3.21 3.98
C LEU A 921 34.49 -3.51 5.41
N ILE A 922 33.77 -2.58 6.04
CA ILE A 922 33.11 -2.79 7.35
C ILE A 922 32.16 -3.98 7.27
N ARG A 923 31.33 -4.08 6.23
CA ARG A 923 30.43 -5.23 6.03
C ARG A 923 31.17 -6.55 5.85
N ILE A 924 32.31 -6.57 5.14
CA ILE A 924 33.12 -7.77 5.01
C ILE A 924 33.70 -8.18 6.37
N TYR A 925 34.17 -7.21 7.16
CA TYR A 925 34.64 -7.45 8.53
C TYR A 925 33.53 -8.03 9.42
N CYS A 926 32.35 -7.41 9.43
CA CYS A 926 31.18 -7.90 10.17
C CYS A 926 30.78 -9.31 9.73
N ALA A 927 30.85 -9.61 8.43
CA ALA A 927 30.54 -10.93 7.91
C ALA A 927 31.54 -12.02 8.35
N ALA A 928 32.83 -11.65 8.50
CA ALA A 928 33.89 -12.56 8.94
C ALA A 928 33.89 -12.78 10.47
N THR A 929 33.63 -11.73 11.26
CA THR A 929 33.73 -11.79 12.73
C THR A 929 32.39 -12.02 13.44
N GLY A 930 31.25 -11.74 12.79
CA GLY A 930 29.92 -11.78 13.39
C GLY A 930 29.58 -10.57 14.27
N GLN A 931 30.45 -9.56 14.32
CA GLN A 931 30.20 -8.31 15.04
C GLN A 931 29.19 -7.41 14.30
N SER A 932 28.51 -6.53 15.04
CA SER A 932 27.62 -5.50 14.49
C SER A 932 28.41 -4.32 13.91
N GLU A 933 27.80 -3.55 13.00
CA GLU A 933 28.46 -2.39 12.40
C GLU A 933 28.91 -1.36 13.45
N SER A 934 28.13 -1.16 14.52
CA SER A 934 28.49 -0.25 15.62
C SER A 934 29.71 -0.74 16.39
N GLN A 935 29.77 -2.03 16.72
CA GLN A 935 30.91 -2.62 17.43
C GLN A 935 32.21 -2.51 16.61
N VAL A 936 32.12 -2.70 15.29
CA VAL A 936 33.28 -2.54 14.41
C VAL A 936 33.73 -1.08 14.37
N VAL A 937 32.80 -0.12 14.22
CA VAL A 937 33.14 1.30 14.23
C VAL A 937 33.79 1.70 15.56
N ASP A 938 33.23 1.28 16.69
CA ASP A 938 33.77 1.53 18.03
C ASP A 938 35.17 0.92 18.22
N TYR A 939 35.39 -0.29 17.71
CA TYR A 939 36.67 -0.98 17.81
C TYR A 939 37.79 -0.31 16.99
N PHE A 940 37.44 0.37 15.90
CA PHE A 940 38.38 1.08 15.02
C PHE A 940 38.44 2.60 15.29
N VAL A 941 37.87 3.09 16.40
CA VAL A 941 38.05 4.48 16.83
C VAL A 941 39.54 4.79 17.02
N GLY A 942 40.03 5.84 16.37
CA GLY A 942 41.44 6.26 16.42
C GLY A 942 42.39 5.51 15.48
N LYS A 943 41.95 4.45 14.81
CA LYS A 943 42.71 3.74 13.77
C LYS A 943 42.47 4.33 12.39
N THR A 944 43.46 4.22 11.52
CA THR A 944 43.38 4.66 10.12
C THR A 944 42.74 3.60 9.21
N THR A 945 42.18 4.03 8.07
CA THR A 945 41.71 3.12 7.01
C THR A 945 42.78 2.16 6.51
N ALA A 946 44.07 2.52 6.60
CA ALA A 946 45.19 1.65 6.21
C ALA A 946 45.40 0.51 7.23
N GLU A 947 45.37 0.82 8.52
CA GLU A 947 45.42 -0.17 9.60
C GLU A 947 44.20 -1.10 9.54
N PHE A 948 43.01 -0.54 9.27
CA PHE A 948 41.80 -1.32 9.07
C PHE A 948 41.92 -2.32 7.91
N LYS A 949 42.52 -1.93 6.78
CA LYS A 949 42.77 -2.84 5.65
C LYS A 949 43.74 -3.96 6.00
N LEU A 950 44.79 -3.67 6.78
CA LEU A 950 45.73 -4.70 7.24
C LEU A 950 45.03 -5.72 8.14
N GLU A 951 44.28 -5.25 9.12
CA GLU A 951 43.58 -6.12 10.06
C GLU A 951 42.50 -6.95 9.37
N LEU A 952 41.73 -6.36 8.43
CA LEU A 952 40.76 -7.08 7.61
C LEU A 952 41.42 -8.19 6.79
N ALA A 953 42.61 -7.95 6.22
CA ALA A 953 43.34 -8.97 5.47
C ALA A 953 43.74 -10.15 6.36
N ASP A 954 44.22 -9.89 7.57
CA ASP A 954 44.59 -10.92 8.54
C ASP A 954 43.37 -11.73 9.00
N VAL A 955 42.25 -11.06 9.29
CA VAL A 955 40.98 -11.71 9.66
C VAL A 955 40.50 -12.63 8.54
N LEU A 956 40.51 -12.17 7.28
CA LEU A 956 40.14 -12.99 6.13
C LEU A 956 41.11 -14.17 5.94
N ALA A 957 42.42 -13.94 6.06
CA ALA A 957 43.43 -14.99 5.93
C ALA A 957 43.27 -16.08 7.00
N HIS A 958 42.98 -15.70 8.25
CA HIS A 958 42.67 -16.62 9.34
C HIS A 958 41.36 -17.39 9.09
N THR A 959 40.30 -16.68 8.72
CA THR A 959 38.96 -17.27 8.49
C THR A 959 38.99 -18.34 7.41
N PHE A 960 39.72 -18.10 6.31
CA PHE A 960 39.77 -19.00 5.16
C PHE A 960 40.94 -19.99 5.17
N ARG A 961 41.84 -19.95 6.16
CA ARG A 961 42.92 -20.94 6.33
C ARG A 961 42.42 -22.40 6.28
N PRO A 962 41.44 -22.83 7.10
CA PRO A 962 40.98 -24.23 7.09
C PRO A 962 40.33 -24.61 5.74
N VAL A 963 39.60 -23.68 5.13
CA VAL A 963 38.94 -23.91 3.83
C VAL A 963 40.00 -24.14 2.74
N ARG A 964 41.01 -23.28 2.67
CA ARG A 964 42.09 -23.36 1.67
C ARG A 964 42.93 -24.64 1.80
N GLU A 965 43.30 -25.02 3.01
CA GLU A 965 44.02 -26.29 3.27
C GLU A 965 43.18 -27.49 2.83
N GLN A 966 41.88 -27.48 3.16
CA GLN A 966 40.96 -28.55 2.80
C GLN A 966 40.64 -28.62 1.30
N VAL A 967 40.52 -27.47 0.61
CA VAL A 967 40.39 -27.43 -0.86
C VAL A 967 41.60 -28.08 -1.52
N LYS A 968 42.81 -27.72 -1.09
CA LYS A 968 44.06 -28.32 -1.61
C LYS A 968 44.07 -29.84 -1.42
N ARG A 969 43.66 -30.32 -0.24
CA ARG A 969 43.56 -31.74 0.08
C ARG A 969 42.54 -32.47 -0.79
N LEU A 970 41.33 -31.91 -0.93
CA LEU A 970 40.25 -32.50 -1.72
C LEU A 970 40.59 -32.54 -3.22
N LEU A 971 41.22 -31.49 -3.76
CA LEU A 971 41.64 -31.46 -5.16
C LEU A 971 42.76 -32.46 -5.46
N SER A 972 43.60 -32.80 -4.47
CA SER A 972 44.61 -33.86 -4.60
C SER A 972 44.01 -35.28 -4.58
N ASN A 973 42.78 -35.45 -4.08
CA ASN A 973 42.08 -36.73 -4.02
C ASN A 973 40.62 -36.58 -4.51
N GLN A 974 40.48 -36.53 -5.84
CA GLN A 974 39.18 -36.30 -6.49
C GLN A 974 38.17 -37.43 -6.29
N ASP A 975 38.61 -38.65 -5.95
CA ASP A 975 37.73 -39.80 -5.74
C ASP A 975 36.69 -39.54 -4.63
N VAL A 976 37.08 -38.79 -3.59
CA VAL A 976 36.18 -38.41 -2.50
C VAL A 976 35.06 -37.49 -3.00
N ILE A 977 35.40 -36.56 -3.89
CA ILE A 977 34.46 -35.61 -4.50
C ILE A 977 33.47 -36.37 -5.39
N LEU A 978 33.98 -37.24 -6.26
CA LEU A 978 33.17 -38.03 -7.18
C LEU A 978 32.23 -38.98 -6.43
N LYS A 979 32.70 -39.66 -5.38
CA LYS A 979 31.87 -40.49 -4.50
C LYS A 979 30.77 -39.69 -3.81
N THR A 980 31.08 -38.48 -3.34
CA THR A 980 30.08 -37.60 -2.69
C THR A 980 28.98 -37.21 -3.66
N LEU A 981 29.35 -36.80 -4.89
CA LEU A 981 28.38 -36.47 -5.94
C LEU A 981 27.54 -37.68 -6.36
N ALA A 982 28.15 -38.87 -6.50
CA ALA A 982 27.44 -40.09 -6.89
C ALA A 982 26.45 -40.55 -5.82
N ASN A 983 26.83 -40.50 -4.54
CA ASN A 983 25.94 -40.83 -3.43
C ASN A 983 24.81 -39.82 -3.28
N GLY A 984 25.14 -38.52 -3.39
CA GLY A 984 24.14 -37.46 -3.34
C GLY A 984 23.14 -37.54 -4.49
N ALA A 985 23.60 -37.90 -5.70
CA ALA A 985 22.72 -38.11 -6.86
C ALA A 985 21.72 -39.25 -6.61
N LYS A 986 22.17 -40.39 -6.07
CA LYS A 986 21.27 -41.51 -5.71
C LYS A 986 20.21 -41.10 -4.68
N GLU A 987 20.61 -40.39 -3.62
CA GLU A 987 19.66 -39.91 -2.61
C GLU A 987 18.66 -38.89 -3.18
N ALA A 988 19.15 -37.96 -4.00
CA ALA A 988 18.33 -36.93 -4.63
C ALA A 988 17.35 -37.53 -5.65
N GLU A 989 17.77 -38.55 -6.40
CA GLU A 989 16.96 -39.22 -7.41
C GLU A 989 15.73 -39.91 -6.81
N VAL A 990 15.86 -40.56 -5.65
CA VAL A 990 14.72 -41.21 -4.96
C VAL A 990 13.60 -40.21 -4.70
N VAL A 991 13.91 -39.04 -4.11
CA VAL A 991 12.92 -38.01 -3.76
C VAL A 991 12.36 -37.33 -5.01
N ALA A 992 13.22 -37.06 -5.99
CA ALA A 992 12.83 -36.43 -7.25
C ALA A 992 11.89 -37.33 -8.07
N MET A 993 12.18 -38.64 -8.13
CA MET A 993 11.38 -39.64 -8.84
C MET A 993 9.98 -39.76 -8.22
N GLU A 994 9.88 -39.87 -6.90
CA GLU A 994 8.59 -39.94 -6.19
C GLU A 994 7.72 -38.70 -6.46
N THR A 995 8.33 -37.52 -6.43
CA THR A 995 7.63 -36.25 -6.70
C THR A 995 7.19 -36.17 -8.17
N LEU A 996 8.06 -36.58 -9.10
CA LEU A 996 7.75 -36.59 -10.52
C LEU A 996 6.63 -37.58 -10.87
N GLU A 997 6.63 -38.78 -10.29
CA GLU A 997 5.56 -39.76 -10.49
C GLU A 997 4.21 -39.28 -9.95
N SER A 998 4.23 -38.58 -8.81
CA SER A 998 3.03 -37.97 -8.25
C SER A 998 2.43 -36.92 -9.19
N LEU A 999 3.28 -36.11 -9.84
CA LEU A 999 2.82 -35.18 -10.87
C LEU A 999 2.38 -35.90 -12.15
N LYS A 1000 3.12 -36.91 -12.64
CA LYS A 1000 2.77 -37.70 -13.82
C LYS A 1000 1.39 -38.36 -13.66
N ARG A 1001 1.08 -38.89 -12.46
CA ARG A 1001 -0.26 -39.40 -12.12
C ARG A 1001 -1.34 -38.32 -12.21
N ALA A 1002 -1.09 -37.14 -11.63
CA ALA A 1002 -2.04 -36.04 -11.65
C ALA A 1002 -2.31 -35.50 -13.07
N VAL A 1003 -1.29 -35.47 -13.93
CA VAL A 1003 -1.37 -35.01 -15.33
C VAL A 1003 -1.98 -36.06 -16.27
N GLY A 1004 -2.01 -37.34 -15.86
CA GLY A 1004 -2.56 -38.45 -16.65
C GLY A 1004 -1.55 -39.14 -17.57
N LEU A 1005 -0.25 -39.10 -17.25
CA LEU A 1005 0.82 -39.76 -18.03
C LEU A 1005 1.10 -41.21 -17.60
N GLN A 1006 0.46 -41.71 -16.53
CA GLN A 1006 0.50 -43.13 -16.19
C GLN A 1006 -0.74 -43.81 -16.77
N VAL A 1007 -0.53 -44.60 -17.82
CA VAL A 1007 -1.55 -45.51 -18.39
C VAL A 1007 -1.40 -46.84 -17.65
N LYS A 1008 -2.52 -47.35 -17.11
CA LYS A 1008 -2.55 -48.67 -16.45
C LYS A 1008 -2.43 -49.80 -17.46
#